data_AF-A0A925CCZ9-F1
#
_entry.id   AF-A0A925CCZ9-F1
#
_cell.length_a   1.000
_cell.length_b   1.000
_cell.length_c   1.000
_cell.angle_alpha   90.00
_cell.angle_beta   90.00
_cell.angle_gamma   90.00
#
_symmetry.space_group_name_H-M   'P 1'
#
loop_
_entity.id
_entity.type
_entity.pdbx_description
1 polymer ?
#
loop_
_entity_poly.entity_id
_entity_poly.type
_entity_poly.pdbx_seq_one_letter_code
_entity_poly.pdbx_strand_id
1 'polypeptide(L)'
;MASIVLAAGTSAPALAQAPGNDPLATIGLSSGTLVKLDLNLVVGNPVHIVLPIDGQQMTLDMIPFACRGETYRVWEDTGNGPVEVKAGEVTTLRGVILEDEGSVTAGGIMADGLYARIILADGRDFWLQPVPAAGEGMYAVYTVGNVAPIDGICPVGDAEAIHDAGTGHPHGERGITRYDAQVACDADWEFYSYYGSTAQVEARMNLVLNTMNLQYERDVNIRHVISDIFLHAFEDDPYTTNDSADLLAQFRDHWEDVHGGIVRDTAHLFTGREVDGNVIGRAYIGVICSGSSAYGFVQSDFNNNFMSATDLSAHELGHNWDADHCTCSSPPYTMNPSITSINRFQPGNDIDEIIAHRNSRGCLTESAFGGLLYPNNLCDDATIVGEGRFAFSNVAATTDGPAACGSIEEDVWFRYIAPCNGTITIETCTSETTFDTVVVAYTGSCDSLNEIECDDDTSGCGNGFQSRISFDVTRNTSYRIRVGGFNGAEGSGILDIDQTSCPHPSNDDCANATEVEQGSTGFSTVGATLDGPIENTDCLNAGDAQIGSDVWFRYVADCTGVVRVSTCGSLFDTKVGVYFECSTTPNASFECNDDNGPACAGLDASVEFNGLVGADYYIRVGGYNDAVGTGILTITQASCPTPANDDCSDAINVVEGSYSGTLVASTNDGTASCGASGTNGDVWYRFTTPGCGGTLVVTTCGTHDDGGEDTGVDTVIAMFNTCGGAQLACNDDTAICLNDGGANRDSLLSRSVDSGEVILIRVSSFSTDAPDDFFLNVSYEPENDDCGNFEVATLGSTPFCNVGAETDGPAGCNASEDVWFRYTAGANGQATVSLCGSLYDTYLAVYGSTACPPVNQLACNDDNGPACAGLDSSITFDAVAGTTYTIRIGGFLGANGNGTLTISLIGGNDCNGNGVPDPAEIAGNPSLDCFNAAALPVGGFHRRGGPNGVLDMCECVADWNRNGIVGSSDITAFLASWFNDLATGQTKADVNCNGVVGSSDITFFLNYWFGGLSGNPPYNGC
;
A
#
# COMPACT_ATOMS: atom_id res chain seq x y z
N MET A 1 -16.06 -25.06 22.79
CA MET A 1 -16.93 -26.26 22.65
C MET A 1 -18.03 -26.01 21.62
N ALA A 2 -17.92 -26.61 20.43
CA ALA A 2 -19.06 -27.01 19.60
C ALA A 2 -18.75 -28.42 19.09
N SER A 3 -19.33 -29.43 19.73
CA SER A 3 -19.20 -30.82 19.29
C SER A 3 -19.86 -31.01 17.94
N ILE A 4 -19.11 -31.45 16.94
CA ILE A 4 -19.67 -32.24 15.83
C ILE A 4 -19.24 -33.69 16.04
N VAL A 5 -20.26 -34.52 16.11
CA VAL A 5 -20.25 -35.94 16.43
C VAL A 5 -19.49 -36.73 15.35
N LEU A 6 -18.40 -37.39 15.74
CA LEU A 6 -17.92 -38.59 15.06
C LEU A 6 -19.01 -39.67 15.21
N ALA A 7 -19.76 -39.92 14.15
CA ALA A 7 -20.57 -41.12 14.06
C ALA A 7 -19.64 -42.32 13.82
N ALA A 8 -19.15 -42.91 14.91
CA ALA A 8 -18.55 -44.23 14.88
C ALA A 8 -19.64 -45.27 14.52
N GLY A 9 -19.46 -45.95 13.40
CA GLY A 9 -20.13 -47.22 13.11
C GLY A 9 -21.17 -47.20 11.99
N THR A 10 -20.72 -47.14 10.74
CA THR A 10 -21.33 -47.92 9.66
C THR A 10 -20.23 -48.43 8.73
N SER A 11 -20.29 -49.71 8.39
CA SER A 11 -19.50 -50.37 7.35
C SER A 11 -19.20 -49.45 6.16
N ALA A 12 -17.92 -49.39 5.76
CA ALA A 12 -17.47 -48.71 4.55
C ALA A 12 -18.45 -48.97 3.39
N PRO A 13 -19.04 -47.93 2.78
CA PRO A 13 -19.60 -48.10 1.45
C PRO A 13 -18.41 -48.23 0.51
N ALA A 14 -18.11 -49.46 0.11
CA ALA A 14 -17.43 -49.69 -1.15
C ALA A 14 -18.23 -48.98 -2.24
N LEU A 15 -17.76 -47.81 -2.67
CA LEU A 15 -18.23 -47.22 -3.91
C LEU A 15 -17.62 -48.03 -5.05
N ALA A 16 -18.47 -48.85 -5.64
CA ALA A 16 -18.15 -49.59 -6.84
C ALA A 16 -17.72 -48.63 -7.96
N GLN A 17 -16.51 -48.88 -8.48
CA GLN A 17 -15.94 -48.27 -9.66
C GLN A 17 -16.89 -48.35 -10.87
N ALA A 18 -17.03 -47.24 -11.60
CA ALA A 18 -17.00 -47.33 -13.05
C ALA A 18 -15.53 -47.54 -13.47
N PRO A 19 -15.23 -48.44 -14.42
CA PRO A 19 -13.85 -48.74 -14.77
C PRO A 19 -13.25 -47.53 -15.49
N GLY A 20 -12.29 -46.84 -14.88
CA GLY A 20 -11.51 -45.80 -15.57
C GLY A 20 -10.75 -44.80 -14.70
N ASN A 21 -11.33 -44.25 -13.63
CA ASN A 21 -10.75 -43.07 -12.97
C ASN A 21 -10.65 -43.28 -11.45
N ASP A 22 -9.57 -43.90 -10.99
CA ASP A 22 -9.15 -43.80 -9.58
C ASP A 22 -8.53 -42.41 -9.37
N PRO A 23 -9.08 -41.53 -8.52
CA PRO A 23 -8.54 -40.19 -8.33
C PRO A 23 -7.11 -40.19 -7.77
N LEU A 24 -6.70 -41.22 -7.03
CA LEU A 24 -5.33 -41.34 -6.51
C LEU A 24 -4.29 -41.53 -7.61
N ALA A 25 -4.68 -42.13 -8.74
CA ALA A 25 -3.78 -42.29 -9.89
C ALA A 25 -3.37 -40.94 -10.52
N THR A 26 -4.14 -39.86 -10.29
CA THR A 26 -3.81 -38.52 -10.81
C THR A 26 -2.60 -37.87 -10.14
N ILE A 27 -2.25 -38.32 -8.93
CA ILE A 27 -1.08 -37.88 -8.16
C ILE A 27 -0.04 -39.01 -8.01
N GLY A 28 -0.01 -39.96 -8.94
CA GLY A 28 0.99 -41.02 -8.99
C GLY A 28 0.85 -42.12 -7.94
N LEU A 29 -0.32 -42.26 -7.29
CA LEU A 29 -0.56 -43.26 -6.26
C LEU A 29 -1.36 -44.47 -6.78
N SER A 30 -1.03 -45.67 -6.29
CA SER A 30 -1.76 -46.92 -6.54
C SER A 30 -2.76 -47.26 -5.42
N SER A 31 -2.58 -46.64 -4.25
CA SER A 31 -3.44 -46.77 -3.06
C SER A 31 -3.17 -45.59 -2.12
N GLY A 32 -3.91 -45.46 -1.02
CA GLY A 32 -3.72 -44.38 -0.04
C GLY A 32 -4.98 -44.13 0.79
N THR A 33 -4.86 -43.34 1.85
CA THR A 33 -6.02 -42.95 2.68
C THR A 33 -6.50 -41.58 2.22
N LEU A 34 -7.69 -41.51 1.62
CA LEU A 34 -8.32 -40.23 1.31
C LEU A 34 -8.96 -39.64 2.57
N VAL A 35 -8.64 -38.39 2.86
CA VAL A 35 -9.17 -37.62 3.98
C VAL A 35 -9.74 -36.32 3.45
N LYS A 36 -10.90 -35.93 3.98
CA LYS A 36 -11.44 -34.60 3.71
C LYS A 36 -10.97 -33.67 4.83
N LEU A 37 -10.27 -32.61 4.46
CA LEU A 37 -9.79 -31.59 5.38
C LEU A 37 -10.37 -30.24 4.93
N ASP A 38 -11.23 -29.66 5.76
CA ASP A 38 -11.71 -28.30 5.57
C ASP A 38 -10.69 -27.36 6.22
N LEU A 39 -9.62 -27.07 5.49
CA LEU A 39 -8.49 -26.28 5.98
C LEU A 39 -8.65 -24.82 5.60
N ASN A 40 -8.64 -23.93 6.59
CA ASN A 40 -8.49 -22.49 6.37
C ASN A 40 -7.01 -22.12 6.50
N LEU A 41 -6.23 -22.45 5.48
CA LEU A 41 -4.78 -22.24 5.48
C LEU A 41 -4.49 -20.78 5.18
N VAL A 42 -3.75 -20.12 6.06
CA VAL A 42 -3.23 -18.77 5.85
C VAL A 42 -1.71 -18.87 5.81
N VAL A 43 -1.12 -18.39 4.72
CA VAL A 43 0.34 -18.37 4.56
C VAL A 43 0.95 -17.50 5.67
N GLY A 44 2.04 -17.97 6.29
CA GLY A 44 2.68 -17.28 7.42
C GLY A 44 2.10 -17.61 8.80
N ASN A 45 1.03 -18.40 8.89
CA ASN A 45 0.49 -18.90 10.16
C ASN A 45 0.96 -20.34 10.44
N PRO A 46 1.02 -20.75 11.72
CA PRO A 46 1.11 -22.15 12.07
C PRO A 46 -0.07 -22.95 11.52
N VAL A 47 0.19 -24.19 11.12
CA VAL A 47 -0.79 -25.18 10.69
C VAL A 47 -0.94 -26.21 11.78
N HIS A 48 -2.14 -26.30 12.34
CA HIS A 48 -2.49 -27.25 13.38
C HIS A 48 -3.69 -28.09 12.92
N ILE A 49 -3.44 -29.32 12.47
CA ILE A 49 -4.47 -30.17 11.86
C ILE A 49 -4.42 -31.60 12.40
N VAL A 50 -5.59 -32.18 12.63
CA VAL A 50 -5.68 -33.57 13.07
C VAL A 50 -5.78 -34.48 11.84
N LEU A 51 -4.85 -35.41 11.72
CA LEU A 51 -4.74 -36.37 10.63
C LEU A 51 -4.95 -37.80 11.14
N PRO A 52 -5.67 -38.66 10.38
CA PRO A 52 -5.73 -40.08 10.67
C PRO A 52 -4.45 -40.76 10.17
N ILE A 53 -3.49 -40.98 11.07
CA ILE A 53 -2.25 -41.71 10.81
C ILE A 53 -2.36 -43.08 11.46
N ASP A 54 -2.26 -44.15 10.66
CA ASP A 54 -2.42 -45.55 11.10
C ASP A 54 -3.70 -45.83 11.93
N GLY A 55 -4.77 -45.11 11.64
CA GLY A 55 -6.06 -45.25 12.33
C GLY A 55 -6.12 -44.57 13.70
N GLN A 56 -5.08 -43.83 14.08
CA GLN A 56 -5.08 -42.90 15.21
C GLN A 56 -5.26 -41.47 14.72
N GLN A 57 -5.95 -40.66 15.50
CA GLN A 57 -6.03 -39.22 15.26
C GLN A 57 -4.78 -38.59 15.88
N MET A 58 -3.91 -38.03 15.05
CA MET A 58 -2.66 -37.40 15.46
C MET A 58 -2.64 -35.96 14.96
N THR A 59 -2.10 -35.07 15.76
CA THR A 59 -2.12 -33.63 15.53
C THR A 59 -0.81 -33.21 14.89
N LEU A 60 -0.87 -32.91 13.60
CA LEU A 60 0.20 -32.27 12.86
C LEU A 60 0.25 -30.80 13.22
N ASP A 61 1.34 -30.41 13.89
CA ASP A 61 1.59 -29.05 14.33
C ASP A 61 2.85 -28.53 13.63
N MET A 62 2.69 -27.54 12.77
CA MET A 62 3.76 -26.99 11.95
C MET A 62 3.77 -25.47 12.00
N ILE A 63 4.94 -24.88 12.07
CA ILE A 63 5.16 -23.44 12.06
C ILE A 63 5.88 -23.00 10.76
N PRO A 64 5.73 -21.74 10.33
CA PRO A 64 6.48 -21.18 9.20
C PRO A 64 7.98 -21.36 9.35
N PHE A 65 8.63 -21.77 8.26
CA PHE A 65 10.07 -21.97 8.20
C PHE A 65 10.61 -21.54 6.84
N ALA A 66 11.49 -20.55 6.79
CA ALA A 66 12.06 -20.05 5.53
C ALA A 66 13.29 -20.87 5.10
N CYS A 67 13.26 -21.42 3.89
CA CYS A 67 14.41 -22.10 3.26
C CYS A 67 15.27 -21.13 2.44
N ARG A 68 15.46 -19.91 2.94
CA ARG A 68 16.04 -18.75 2.23
C ARG A 68 17.38 -18.36 2.83
N GLY A 69 18.40 -18.19 2.00
CA GLY A 69 19.71 -17.69 2.39
C GLY A 69 19.71 -16.18 2.61
N GLU A 70 20.78 -15.63 3.19
CA GLU A 70 20.89 -14.19 3.50
C GLU A 70 20.74 -13.28 2.26
N THR A 71 21.11 -13.78 1.09
CA THR A 71 21.06 -13.04 -0.18
C THR A 71 19.85 -13.40 -1.03
N TYR A 72 18.81 -14.04 -0.47
CA TYR A 72 17.65 -14.55 -1.22
C TYR A 72 17.01 -13.51 -2.14
N ARG A 73 17.00 -13.78 -3.44
CA ARG A 73 16.36 -12.95 -4.47
C ARG A 73 15.55 -13.79 -5.43
N VAL A 74 14.55 -13.15 -6.04
CA VAL A 74 13.71 -13.74 -7.08
C VAL A 74 13.80 -12.86 -8.32
N TRP A 75 14.05 -13.50 -9.45
CA TRP A 75 14.24 -12.88 -10.76
C TRP A 75 13.22 -13.45 -11.72
N GLU A 76 12.51 -12.58 -12.43
CA GLU A 76 11.55 -12.94 -13.46
C GLU A 76 12.04 -12.41 -14.81
N ASP A 77 12.19 -13.28 -15.80
CA ASP A 77 12.45 -12.89 -17.19
C ASP A 77 11.17 -12.97 -18.01
N THR A 78 10.67 -11.80 -18.43
CA THR A 78 9.48 -11.68 -19.27
C THR A 78 9.82 -11.51 -20.76
N GLY A 79 11.02 -11.93 -21.19
CA GLY A 79 11.52 -11.82 -22.57
C GLY A 79 12.28 -10.53 -22.88
N ASN A 80 12.54 -9.68 -21.87
CA ASN A 80 13.36 -8.46 -21.98
C ASN A 80 14.63 -8.53 -21.11
N GLY A 81 14.95 -9.73 -20.62
CA GLY A 81 16.00 -9.99 -19.64
C GLY A 81 15.43 -10.05 -18.21
N PRO A 82 16.18 -10.69 -17.29
CA PRO A 82 15.72 -10.92 -15.92
C PRO A 82 15.63 -9.62 -15.13
N VAL A 83 14.51 -9.43 -14.43
CA VAL A 83 14.27 -8.31 -13.51
C VAL A 83 14.05 -8.87 -12.12
N GLU A 84 14.65 -8.23 -11.11
CA GLU A 84 14.41 -8.60 -9.71
C GLU A 84 12.98 -8.23 -9.31
N VAL A 85 12.26 -9.19 -8.75
CA VAL A 85 10.88 -9.04 -8.28
C VAL A 85 10.81 -9.29 -6.78
N LYS A 86 9.73 -8.78 -6.15
CA LYS A 86 9.52 -9.01 -4.72
C LYS A 86 9.34 -10.50 -4.45
N ALA A 87 10.19 -11.06 -3.59
CA ALA A 87 10.03 -12.41 -3.08
C ALA A 87 8.62 -12.64 -2.50
N GLY A 88 8.03 -13.78 -2.79
CA GLY A 88 6.75 -14.21 -2.24
C GLY A 88 6.81 -14.41 -0.73
N GLU A 89 5.64 -14.65 -0.14
CA GLU A 89 5.54 -15.01 1.29
C GLU A 89 6.19 -16.37 1.57
N VAL A 90 6.58 -16.61 2.83
CA VAL A 90 7.13 -17.90 3.23
C VAL A 90 6.00 -18.91 3.36
N THR A 91 5.87 -19.77 2.36
CA THR A 91 4.84 -20.82 2.31
C THR A 91 5.28 -22.14 2.95
N THR A 92 6.57 -22.30 3.25
CA THR A 92 7.16 -23.51 3.81
C THR A 92 6.99 -23.60 5.32
N LEU A 93 6.84 -24.82 5.82
CA LEU A 93 6.51 -25.15 7.21
C LEU A 93 7.44 -26.26 7.75
N ARG A 94 7.71 -26.25 9.06
CA ARG A 94 8.39 -27.30 9.83
C ARG A 94 7.62 -27.58 11.12
N GLY A 95 7.71 -28.77 11.66
CA GLY A 95 6.96 -29.07 12.89
C GLY A 95 7.14 -30.47 13.43
N VAL A 96 6.14 -30.89 14.18
CA VAL A 96 6.08 -32.18 14.88
C VAL A 96 4.66 -32.76 14.83
N ILE A 97 4.50 -33.97 15.32
CA ILE A 97 3.23 -34.54 15.76
C ILE A 97 3.18 -34.44 17.28
N LEU A 98 2.18 -33.75 17.82
CA LEU A 98 2.12 -33.45 19.26
C LEU A 98 2.02 -34.70 20.14
N GLU A 99 1.38 -35.76 19.64
CA GLU A 99 1.23 -37.03 20.35
C GLU A 99 2.43 -37.99 20.19
N ASP A 100 3.46 -37.61 19.40
CA ASP A 100 4.64 -38.44 19.14
C ASP A 100 5.93 -37.63 19.34
N GLU A 101 6.42 -37.63 20.58
CA GLU A 101 7.63 -36.95 21.02
C GLU A 101 8.87 -37.49 20.25
N GLY A 102 9.50 -36.63 19.45
CA GLY A 102 10.61 -37.00 18.56
C GLY A 102 10.24 -37.16 17.09
N SER A 103 8.97 -36.96 16.73
CA SER A 103 8.56 -36.79 15.34
C SER A 103 9.10 -35.49 14.74
N VAL A 104 9.30 -35.46 13.42
CA VAL A 104 9.71 -34.28 12.67
C VAL A 104 8.91 -34.18 11.38
N THR A 105 8.48 -32.97 11.06
CA THR A 105 7.63 -32.72 9.90
C THR A 105 8.13 -31.53 9.09
N ALA A 106 7.83 -31.55 7.79
CA ALA A 106 8.18 -30.48 6.86
C ALA A 106 7.22 -30.46 5.69
N GLY A 107 6.96 -29.28 5.17
CA GLY A 107 5.95 -29.12 4.14
C GLY A 107 5.75 -27.67 3.76
N GLY A 108 4.56 -27.35 3.32
CA GLY A 108 4.19 -26.00 2.95
C GLY A 108 2.82 -25.91 2.29
N ILE A 109 2.36 -24.68 2.13
CA ILE A 109 1.05 -24.35 1.59
C ILE A 109 1.22 -23.92 0.13
N MET A 110 0.57 -24.65 -0.77
CA MET A 110 0.42 -24.29 -2.17
C MET A 110 -1.01 -23.79 -2.41
N ALA A 111 -1.26 -23.21 -3.59
CA ALA A 111 -2.60 -22.70 -3.93
C ALA A 111 -3.70 -23.77 -3.95
N ASP A 112 -3.33 -25.04 -4.13
CA ASP A 112 -4.21 -26.21 -4.10
C ASP A 112 -4.29 -26.91 -2.73
N GLY A 113 -3.50 -26.46 -1.74
CA GLY A 113 -3.63 -26.92 -0.35
C GLY A 113 -2.30 -27.21 0.36
N LEU A 114 -2.40 -27.93 1.48
CA LEU A 114 -1.27 -28.31 2.33
C LEU A 114 -0.53 -29.55 1.79
N TYR A 115 0.78 -29.44 1.69
CA TYR A 115 1.70 -30.54 1.44
C TYR A 115 2.55 -30.77 2.68
N ALA A 116 2.74 -32.03 3.11
CA ALA A 116 3.60 -32.34 4.24
C ALA A 116 4.23 -33.73 4.16
N ARG A 117 5.44 -33.85 4.68
CA ARG A 117 6.13 -35.08 5.07
C ARG A 117 6.18 -35.14 6.59
N ILE A 118 5.86 -36.29 7.13
CA ILE A 118 5.71 -36.55 8.56
C ILE A 118 6.54 -37.78 8.89
N ILE A 119 7.62 -37.60 9.65
CA ILE A 119 8.47 -38.69 10.13
C ILE A 119 8.17 -38.86 11.61
N LEU A 120 7.62 -40.01 11.98
CA LEU A 120 7.38 -40.35 13.39
C LEU A 120 8.71 -40.69 14.09
N ALA A 121 8.73 -40.60 15.41
CA ALA A 121 9.91 -40.87 16.23
C ALA A 121 10.49 -42.29 16.01
N ASP A 122 9.62 -43.24 15.65
CA ASP A 122 10.01 -44.62 15.31
C ASP A 122 10.52 -44.80 13.86
N GLY A 123 10.57 -43.72 13.09
CA GLY A 123 11.11 -43.68 11.73
C GLY A 123 10.13 -44.05 10.62
N ARG A 124 8.84 -44.27 10.93
CA ARG A 124 7.78 -44.35 9.90
C ARG A 124 7.60 -42.99 9.20
N ASP A 125 7.27 -43.03 7.91
CA ASP A 125 7.28 -41.86 7.02
C ASP A 125 5.95 -41.76 6.27
N PHE A 126 5.19 -40.71 6.56
CA PHE A 126 3.86 -40.41 6.02
C PHE A 126 3.86 -39.10 5.26
N TRP A 127 3.03 -39.03 4.23
CA TRP A 127 2.95 -37.89 3.33
C TRP A 127 1.51 -37.45 3.16
N LEU A 128 1.32 -36.15 3.06
CA LEU A 128 0.06 -35.47 2.83
C LEU A 128 0.16 -34.65 1.54
N GLN A 129 -0.81 -34.82 0.64
CA GLN A 129 -0.91 -34.07 -0.62
C GLN A 129 -2.38 -33.88 -1.04
N PRO A 130 -2.79 -32.74 -1.61
CA PRO A 130 -4.12 -32.54 -2.20
C PRO A 130 -4.44 -33.52 -3.34
N VAL A 131 -5.71 -33.90 -3.48
CA VAL A 131 -6.22 -34.75 -4.58
C VAL A 131 -7.44 -34.09 -5.23
N PRO A 132 -7.26 -33.05 -6.07
CA PRO A 132 -8.38 -32.33 -6.67
C PRO A 132 -9.35 -33.23 -7.46
N ALA A 133 -8.85 -34.30 -8.07
CA ALA A 133 -9.65 -35.29 -8.79
C ALA A 133 -10.63 -36.06 -7.89
N ALA A 134 -10.39 -36.12 -6.57
CA ALA A 134 -11.30 -36.72 -5.59
C ALA A 134 -12.36 -35.74 -5.08
N GLY A 135 -12.18 -34.43 -5.30
CA GLY A 135 -13.05 -33.35 -4.83
C GLY A 135 -12.29 -32.24 -4.10
N GLU A 136 -12.94 -31.09 -3.92
CA GLU A 136 -12.39 -29.96 -3.18
C GLU A 136 -12.16 -30.31 -1.69
N GLY A 137 -11.00 -29.91 -1.15
CA GLY A 137 -10.60 -30.24 0.23
C GLY A 137 -10.24 -31.70 0.47
N MET A 138 -10.06 -32.48 -0.59
CA MET A 138 -9.63 -33.88 -0.48
C MET A 138 -8.11 -33.99 -0.50
N TYR A 139 -7.56 -34.77 0.43
CA TYR A 139 -6.12 -35.03 0.56
C TYR A 139 -5.87 -36.54 0.63
N ALA A 140 -4.69 -36.97 0.18
CA ALA A 140 -4.17 -38.31 0.39
C ALA A 140 -3.16 -38.30 1.53
N VAL A 141 -3.36 -39.20 2.51
CA VAL A 141 -2.34 -39.61 3.47
C VAL A 141 -1.76 -40.94 3.00
N TYR A 142 -0.45 -40.99 2.75
CA TYR A 142 0.19 -42.14 2.10
C TYR A 142 1.64 -42.37 2.56
N THR A 143 2.18 -43.53 2.22
CA THR A 143 3.57 -43.95 2.47
C THR A 143 4.21 -44.39 1.15
N VAL A 144 5.51 -44.65 1.14
CA VAL A 144 6.23 -45.08 -0.08
C VAL A 144 5.60 -46.32 -0.73
N GLY A 145 5.04 -47.25 0.05
CA GLY A 145 4.39 -48.46 -0.46
C GLY A 145 3.10 -48.21 -1.24
N ASN A 146 2.57 -46.99 -1.19
CA ASN A 146 1.37 -46.57 -1.90
C ASN A 146 1.66 -45.98 -3.28
N VAL A 147 2.90 -45.54 -3.54
CA VAL A 147 3.32 -44.94 -4.81
C VAL A 147 3.21 -45.98 -5.94
N ALA A 148 2.64 -45.58 -7.08
CA ALA A 148 2.51 -46.47 -8.23
C ALA A 148 3.90 -46.78 -8.83
N PRO A 149 4.10 -47.96 -9.47
CA PRO A 149 5.36 -48.25 -10.13
C PRO A 149 5.73 -47.19 -11.17
N ILE A 150 6.98 -46.73 -11.13
CA ILE A 150 7.51 -45.66 -11.98
C ILE A 150 8.58 -46.23 -12.91
N ASP A 151 8.53 -45.90 -14.20
CA ASP A 151 9.52 -46.29 -15.21
C ASP A 151 10.51 -45.15 -15.52
N GLY A 152 10.94 -44.44 -14.47
CA GLY A 152 11.88 -43.32 -14.53
C GLY A 152 13.27 -43.77 -14.10
N ILE A 153 14.28 -43.41 -14.88
CA ILE A 153 15.68 -43.72 -14.61
C ILE A 153 16.49 -42.44 -14.54
N CYS A 154 17.56 -42.45 -13.75
CA CYS A 154 18.64 -41.48 -13.89
C CYS A 154 19.79 -42.18 -14.63
N PRO A 155 19.94 -41.98 -15.95
CA PRO A 155 20.93 -42.68 -16.75
C PRO A 155 22.24 -41.90 -16.71
N VAL A 156 22.87 -41.85 -15.54
CA VAL A 156 24.31 -41.64 -15.52
C VAL A 156 24.96 -42.99 -15.82
N GLY A 157 25.54 -43.11 -17.01
CA GLY A 157 26.62 -44.06 -17.22
C GLY A 157 27.90 -43.43 -16.68
N ASP A 158 28.71 -44.20 -15.94
CA ASP A 158 29.97 -43.85 -15.26
C ASP A 158 31.06 -43.12 -16.12
N ALA A 159 30.75 -42.73 -17.36
CA ALA A 159 31.69 -42.21 -18.36
C ALA A 159 31.71 -40.68 -18.53
N GLU A 160 30.85 -39.91 -17.84
CA GLU A 160 30.81 -38.43 -17.91
C GLU A 160 31.01 -37.71 -16.57
N ALA A 161 31.60 -38.41 -15.59
CA ALA A 161 32.03 -37.79 -14.34
C ALA A 161 33.17 -36.79 -14.61
N ILE A 162 32.87 -35.49 -14.59
CA ILE A 162 33.88 -34.48 -14.28
C ILE A 162 34.14 -34.58 -12.78
N HIS A 163 34.86 -35.62 -12.35
CA HIS A 163 35.42 -35.63 -11.00
C HIS A 163 36.42 -34.47 -10.93
N ASP A 164 36.15 -33.47 -10.10
CA ASP A 164 37.23 -32.56 -9.72
C ASP A 164 38.34 -33.40 -9.07
N ALA A 165 39.58 -33.20 -9.52
CA ALA A 165 40.71 -34.07 -9.22
C ALA A 165 41.21 -33.87 -7.77
N GLY A 166 40.40 -34.22 -6.78
CA GLY A 166 40.75 -34.28 -5.37
C GLY A 166 41.05 -35.72 -4.96
N THR A 167 42.31 -36.00 -4.62
CA THR A 167 42.78 -37.33 -4.21
C THR A 167 42.04 -37.87 -2.98
N GLY A 168 41.68 -39.16 -3.03
CA GLY A 168 41.02 -39.88 -1.95
C GLY A 168 41.60 -39.61 -0.56
N HIS A 169 40.72 -39.31 0.37
CA HIS A 169 41.04 -39.01 1.76
C HIS A 169 40.13 -39.82 2.70
N PRO A 170 40.66 -40.18 3.88
CA PRO A 170 40.06 -41.22 4.72
C PRO A 170 38.73 -40.78 5.32
N HIS A 171 37.82 -41.75 5.45
CA HIS A 171 36.52 -41.62 6.12
C HIS A 171 36.70 -41.01 7.52
N GLY A 172 36.29 -39.74 7.66
CA GLY A 172 36.21 -39.05 8.95
C GLY A 172 34.86 -39.33 9.61
N GLU A 173 34.88 -39.50 10.92
CA GLU A 173 33.68 -39.71 11.75
C GLU A 173 32.68 -38.55 11.58
N ARG A 174 31.39 -38.85 11.79
CA ARG A 174 30.29 -37.88 11.76
C ARG A 174 30.64 -36.65 12.60
N GLY A 175 30.96 -35.54 11.95
CA GLY A 175 31.04 -34.24 12.61
C GLY A 175 29.66 -33.78 13.08
N ILE A 176 29.60 -33.26 14.30
CA ILE A 176 28.40 -32.70 14.92
C ILE A 176 27.97 -31.38 14.25
N THR A 177 28.88 -30.70 13.55
CA THR A 177 28.62 -29.42 12.86
C THR A 177 27.70 -29.57 11.65
N ARG A 178 26.68 -28.71 11.57
CA ARG A 178 25.79 -28.57 10.40
C ARG A 178 26.34 -27.53 9.43
N TYR A 179 26.19 -27.80 8.15
CA TYR A 179 26.64 -26.92 7.08
C TYR A 179 25.47 -26.46 6.22
N ASP A 180 25.40 -25.15 5.99
CA ASP A 180 24.45 -24.57 5.06
C ASP A 180 25.11 -24.46 3.67
N ALA A 181 24.43 -25.00 2.66
CA ALA A 181 24.84 -24.96 1.26
C ALA A 181 23.87 -24.09 0.45
N GLN A 182 24.40 -23.07 -0.22
CA GLN A 182 23.65 -22.13 -1.03
C GLN A 182 23.32 -22.74 -2.40
N VAL A 183 22.04 -22.94 -2.67
CA VAL A 183 21.53 -23.42 -3.95
C VAL A 183 20.93 -22.24 -4.71
N ALA A 184 21.38 -22.00 -5.93
CA ALA A 184 20.68 -21.13 -6.84
C ALA A 184 19.75 -21.96 -7.71
N CYS A 185 18.54 -21.48 -7.93
CA CYS A 185 17.44 -22.23 -8.49
C CYS A 185 17.02 -21.58 -9.82
N ASP A 186 16.71 -22.39 -10.81
CA ASP A 186 16.24 -21.94 -12.13
C ASP A 186 14.99 -22.73 -12.52
N ALA A 187 14.05 -22.09 -13.21
CA ALA A 187 12.83 -22.71 -13.72
C ALA A 187 12.60 -22.27 -15.17
N ASP A 188 12.53 -23.25 -16.07
CA ASP A 188 12.25 -23.04 -17.48
C ASP A 188 10.80 -22.63 -17.75
N TRP A 189 10.51 -22.22 -18.98
CA TRP A 189 9.17 -21.79 -19.36
C TRP A 189 8.15 -22.90 -19.18
N GLU A 190 8.49 -24.16 -19.49
CA GLU A 190 7.57 -25.27 -19.31
C GLU A 190 7.15 -25.41 -17.84
N PHE A 191 8.09 -25.33 -16.89
CA PHE A 191 7.79 -25.37 -15.45
C PHE A 191 7.00 -24.14 -15.01
N TYR A 192 7.37 -22.95 -15.50
CA TYR A 192 6.65 -21.72 -15.21
C TYR A 192 5.20 -21.77 -15.69
N SER A 193 5.00 -22.22 -16.94
CA SER A 193 3.67 -22.31 -17.57
C SER A 193 2.76 -23.31 -16.87
N TYR A 194 3.32 -24.37 -16.27
CA TYR A 194 2.57 -25.37 -15.52
C TYR A 194 1.95 -24.77 -14.23
N TYR A 195 2.70 -23.97 -13.48
CA TYR A 195 2.23 -23.33 -12.24
C TYR A 195 1.60 -21.94 -12.46
N GLY A 196 1.85 -21.32 -13.62
CA GLY A 196 1.13 -20.15 -14.13
C GLY A 196 1.44 -18.81 -13.46
N SER A 197 2.30 -18.76 -12.44
CA SER A 197 2.72 -17.50 -11.80
C SER A 197 4.05 -17.63 -11.06
N THR A 198 4.79 -16.53 -10.99
CA THR A 198 6.03 -16.41 -10.20
C THR A 198 5.86 -16.90 -8.76
N ALA A 199 4.78 -16.50 -8.07
CA ALA A 199 4.54 -16.90 -6.69
C ALA A 199 4.36 -18.42 -6.51
N GLN A 200 3.69 -19.10 -7.45
CA GLN A 200 3.48 -20.54 -7.36
C GLN A 200 4.73 -21.35 -7.71
N VAL A 201 5.51 -20.91 -8.70
CA VAL A 201 6.78 -21.54 -9.06
C VAL A 201 7.78 -21.42 -7.91
N GLU A 202 7.93 -20.20 -7.37
CA GLU A 202 8.75 -19.94 -6.18
C GLU A 202 8.33 -20.82 -5.00
N ALA A 203 7.04 -20.87 -4.68
CA ALA A 203 6.52 -21.68 -3.58
C ALA A 203 6.80 -23.18 -3.78
N ARG A 204 6.68 -23.69 -5.01
CA ARG A 204 6.96 -25.10 -5.32
C ARG A 204 8.43 -25.45 -5.09
N MET A 205 9.35 -24.63 -5.59
CA MET A 205 10.79 -24.86 -5.43
C MET A 205 11.21 -24.83 -3.95
N ASN A 206 10.71 -23.84 -3.20
CA ASN A 206 10.93 -23.74 -1.75
C ASN A 206 10.35 -24.96 -1.02
N LEU A 207 9.15 -25.41 -1.36
CA LEU A 207 8.50 -26.57 -0.76
C LEU A 207 9.31 -27.86 -0.94
N VAL A 208 9.81 -28.11 -2.16
CA VAL A 208 10.62 -29.29 -2.46
C VAL A 208 11.94 -29.25 -1.68
N LEU A 209 12.68 -28.14 -1.71
CA LEU A 209 13.96 -28.03 -0.98
C LEU A 209 13.77 -28.11 0.54
N ASN A 210 12.75 -27.45 1.09
CA ASN A 210 12.41 -27.55 2.51
C ASN A 210 12.16 -29.01 2.90
N THR A 211 11.31 -29.71 2.17
CA THR A 211 10.92 -31.08 2.52
C THR A 211 12.07 -32.08 2.33
N MET A 212 12.88 -31.88 1.29
CA MET A 212 14.10 -32.63 1.01
C MET A 212 15.12 -32.49 2.13
N ASN A 213 15.25 -31.29 2.70
CA ASN A 213 16.19 -31.03 3.79
C ASN A 213 15.93 -31.92 5.03
N LEU A 214 14.72 -32.46 5.27
CA LEU A 214 14.56 -33.45 6.35
C LEU A 214 15.46 -34.68 6.19
N GLN A 215 15.73 -35.10 4.95
CA GLN A 215 16.64 -36.20 4.66
C GLN A 215 18.10 -35.78 4.83
N TYR A 216 18.51 -34.65 4.23
CA TYR A 216 19.90 -34.19 4.29
C TYR A 216 20.34 -33.80 5.70
N GLU A 217 19.46 -33.15 6.46
CA GLU A 217 19.73 -32.76 7.84
C GLU A 217 19.86 -34.00 8.74
N ARG A 218 19.00 -35.00 8.55
CA ARG A 218 19.01 -36.26 9.32
C ARG A 218 20.22 -37.13 9.00
N ASP A 219 20.51 -37.31 7.71
CA ASP A 219 21.45 -38.33 7.26
C ASP A 219 22.89 -37.80 7.21
N VAL A 220 23.07 -36.52 6.85
CA VAL A 220 24.38 -35.95 6.49
C VAL A 220 24.60 -34.52 7.00
N ASN A 221 23.81 -34.00 7.96
CA ASN A 221 23.94 -32.65 8.55
C ASN A 221 24.17 -31.51 7.53
N ILE A 222 23.48 -31.57 6.40
CA ILE A 222 23.48 -30.50 5.38
C ILE A 222 22.10 -29.86 5.35
N ARG A 223 22.05 -28.53 5.30
CA ARG A 223 20.85 -27.78 4.96
C ARG A 223 21.09 -27.01 3.67
N HIS A 224 20.24 -27.21 2.68
CA HIS A 224 20.25 -26.37 1.49
C HIS A 224 19.43 -25.11 1.76
N VAL A 225 20.00 -23.95 1.48
CA VAL A 225 19.31 -22.65 1.54
C VAL A 225 19.31 -22.04 0.14
N ILE A 226 18.19 -21.46 -0.28
CA ILE A 226 18.10 -20.87 -1.62
C ILE A 226 18.75 -19.49 -1.60
N SER A 227 19.62 -19.21 -2.57
CA SER A 227 20.30 -17.92 -2.75
C SER A 227 19.59 -17.04 -3.77
N ASP A 228 19.22 -17.61 -4.92
CA ASP A 228 18.53 -16.92 -5.99
C ASP A 228 17.55 -17.88 -6.67
N ILE A 229 16.43 -17.35 -7.17
CA ILE A 229 15.49 -18.06 -8.05
C ILE A 229 15.36 -17.29 -9.35
N PHE A 230 15.63 -17.93 -10.48
CA PHE A 230 15.41 -17.41 -11.83
C PHE A 230 14.21 -18.09 -12.47
N LEU A 231 13.25 -17.30 -12.94
CA LEU A 231 11.99 -17.77 -13.51
C LEU A 231 11.86 -17.26 -14.95
N HIS A 232 11.86 -18.17 -15.92
CA HIS A 232 11.67 -17.83 -17.33
C HIS A 232 10.17 -17.77 -17.64
N ALA A 233 9.58 -16.58 -17.50
CA ALA A 233 8.15 -16.32 -17.70
C ALA A 233 7.78 -16.04 -19.18
N PHE A 234 8.63 -16.42 -20.12
CA PHE A 234 8.48 -16.21 -21.56
C PHE A 234 8.89 -17.45 -22.34
N GLU A 235 8.16 -17.77 -23.42
CA GLU A 235 8.28 -19.04 -24.16
C GLU A 235 9.65 -19.27 -24.83
N ASP A 236 10.39 -18.20 -25.16
CA ASP A 236 11.76 -18.32 -25.71
C ASP A 236 12.81 -18.32 -24.58
N ASP A 237 12.79 -19.35 -23.73
CA ASP A 237 13.81 -19.55 -22.69
C ASP A 237 15.15 -20.08 -23.25
N PRO A 238 16.24 -20.07 -22.46
CA PRO A 238 17.58 -20.48 -22.92
C PRO A 238 17.74 -21.97 -23.26
N TYR A 239 16.78 -22.82 -22.90
CA TYR A 239 16.89 -24.29 -22.93
C TYR A 239 16.03 -24.87 -24.03
N THR A 240 16.66 -25.40 -25.07
CA THR A 240 15.99 -25.70 -26.37
C THR A 240 15.95 -27.18 -26.73
N THR A 241 16.59 -28.03 -25.94
CA THR A 241 16.77 -29.45 -26.23
C THR A 241 16.07 -30.34 -25.21
N ASN A 242 15.55 -31.48 -25.66
CA ASN A 242 15.01 -32.52 -24.78
C ASN A 242 16.03 -33.62 -24.48
N ASP A 243 17.22 -33.59 -25.10
CA ASP A 243 18.30 -34.50 -24.76
C ASP A 243 18.90 -34.14 -23.39
N SER A 244 18.87 -35.07 -22.45
CA SER A 244 19.31 -34.83 -21.07
C SER A 244 20.77 -34.35 -20.95
N ALA A 245 21.67 -34.80 -21.83
CA ALA A 245 23.08 -34.41 -21.74
C ALA A 245 23.29 -33.01 -22.29
N ASP A 246 22.67 -32.72 -23.43
CA ASP A 246 22.71 -31.39 -24.03
C ASP A 246 21.98 -30.35 -23.16
N LEU A 247 20.89 -30.73 -22.47
CA LEU A 247 20.13 -29.84 -21.58
C LEU A 247 20.98 -29.41 -20.37
N LEU A 248 21.64 -30.36 -19.69
CA LEU A 248 22.55 -30.03 -18.58
C LEU A 248 23.71 -29.13 -19.03
N ALA A 249 24.22 -29.35 -20.25
CA ALA A 249 25.27 -28.50 -20.83
C ALA A 249 24.77 -27.09 -21.14
N GLN A 250 23.56 -26.95 -21.73
CA GLN A 250 22.93 -25.65 -21.97
C GLN A 250 22.70 -24.88 -20.66
N PHE A 251 22.23 -25.56 -19.62
CA PHE A 251 22.02 -24.97 -18.29
C PHE A 251 23.32 -24.39 -17.71
N ARG A 252 24.39 -25.22 -17.68
CA ARG A 252 25.72 -24.77 -17.23
C ARG A 252 26.22 -23.58 -18.04
N ASP A 253 26.25 -23.72 -19.37
CA ASP A 253 26.88 -22.71 -20.24
C ASP A 253 26.14 -21.37 -20.17
N HIS A 254 24.81 -21.39 -20.06
CA HIS A 254 24.01 -20.19 -19.85
C HIS A 254 24.32 -19.52 -18.51
N TRP A 255 24.34 -20.27 -17.41
CA TRP A 255 24.65 -19.73 -16.09
C TRP A 255 26.07 -19.21 -15.95
N GLU A 256 27.05 -19.84 -16.59
CA GLU A 256 28.42 -19.34 -16.62
C GLU A 256 28.54 -18.00 -17.37
N ASP A 257 27.83 -17.84 -18.48
CA ASP A 257 27.87 -16.62 -19.30
C ASP A 257 27.09 -15.47 -18.67
N VAL A 258 25.89 -15.74 -18.13
CA VAL A 258 24.94 -14.71 -17.68
C VAL A 258 24.98 -14.49 -16.17
N HIS A 259 25.16 -15.55 -15.39
CA HIS A 259 24.98 -15.55 -13.93
C HIS A 259 26.25 -15.89 -13.13
N GLY A 260 27.43 -15.92 -13.78
CA GLY A 260 28.70 -16.33 -13.14
C GLY A 260 29.17 -15.46 -11.97
N GLY A 261 28.54 -14.30 -11.74
CA GLY A 261 28.81 -13.41 -10.61
C GLY A 261 27.99 -13.68 -9.34
N ILE A 262 27.02 -14.59 -9.39
CA ILE A 262 26.15 -14.93 -8.25
C ILE A 262 26.90 -15.87 -7.29
N VAL A 263 26.88 -15.55 -5.99
CA VAL A 263 27.48 -16.37 -4.95
C VAL A 263 26.57 -17.55 -4.65
N ARG A 264 27.06 -18.77 -4.88
CA ARG A 264 26.33 -20.02 -4.68
C ARG A 264 27.30 -21.20 -4.56
N ASP A 265 26.83 -22.29 -3.97
CA ASP A 265 27.55 -23.55 -3.88
C ASP A 265 27.16 -24.52 -5.00
N THR A 266 25.93 -24.41 -5.53
CA THR A 266 25.45 -25.13 -6.71
C THR A 266 24.29 -24.40 -7.39
N ALA A 267 23.99 -24.73 -8.65
CA ALA A 267 22.76 -24.32 -9.32
C ALA A 267 21.91 -25.53 -9.72
N HIS A 268 20.60 -25.42 -9.59
CA HIS A 268 19.66 -26.51 -9.80
C HIS A 268 18.45 -26.07 -10.62
N LEU A 269 18.25 -26.71 -11.78
CA LEU A 269 17.15 -26.41 -12.71
C LEU A 269 15.94 -27.32 -12.42
N PHE A 270 14.79 -26.70 -12.21
CA PHE A 270 13.48 -27.34 -12.19
C PHE A 270 12.84 -27.19 -13.57
N THR A 271 12.76 -28.28 -14.32
CA THR A 271 12.25 -28.27 -15.69
C THR A 271 10.87 -28.91 -15.80
N GLY A 272 9.97 -28.27 -16.54
CA GLY A 272 8.69 -28.84 -16.96
C GLY A 272 8.78 -29.56 -18.31
N ARG A 273 9.96 -29.52 -18.95
CA ARG A 273 10.22 -30.12 -20.25
C ARG A 273 10.21 -31.64 -20.15
N GLU A 274 9.57 -32.27 -21.14
CA GLU A 274 9.62 -33.72 -21.30
C GLU A 274 10.98 -34.13 -21.88
N VAL A 275 11.83 -34.71 -21.04
CA VAL A 275 13.16 -35.16 -21.41
C VAL A 275 13.06 -36.49 -22.18
N ASP A 276 13.88 -36.63 -23.22
CA ASP A 276 13.80 -37.78 -24.13
C ASP A 276 14.12 -39.10 -23.41
N GLY A 277 13.29 -40.12 -23.65
CA GLY A 277 13.46 -41.46 -23.10
C GLY A 277 12.81 -41.62 -21.73
N ASN A 278 13.51 -42.29 -20.80
CA ASN A 278 13.04 -42.50 -19.43
C ASN A 278 13.84 -41.63 -18.43
N VAL A 279 14.65 -40.68 -18.92
CA VAL A 279 15.49 -39.82 -18.09
C VAL A 279 14.63 -38.76 -17.43
N ILE A 280 14.75 -38.57 -16.12
CA ILE A 280 13.96 -37.57 -15.38
C ILE A 280 14.83 -36.60 -14.57
N GLY A 281 16.15 -36.78 -14.59
CA GLY A 281 17.11 -35.91 -13.93
C GLY A 281 18.51 -36.20 -14.44
N ARG A 282 19.40 -35.21 -14.27
CA ARG A 282 20.82 -35.37 -14.54
C ARG A 282 21.64 -34.33 -13.78
N ALA A 283 22.75 -34.76 -13.18
CA ALA A 283 23.68 -33.89 -12.47
C ALA A 283 25.14 -34.26 -12.74
N TYR A 284 26.02 -33.28 -12.58
CA TYR A 284 27.46 -33.54 -12.46
C TYR A 284 27.79 -34.11 -11.07
N ILE A 285 28.83 -34.95 -10.98
CA ILE A 285 29.16 -35.67 -9.74
C ILE A 285 30.32 -35.01 -8.99
N GLY A 286 30.16 -34.79 -7.69
CA GLY A 286 31.24 -34.34 -6.80
C GLY A 286 31.72 -32.92 -7.06
N VAL A 287 30.77 -32.04 -7.35
CA VAL A 287 31.02 -30.69 -7.88
C VAL A 287 30.57 -29.57 -6.96
N ILE A 288 29.98 -29.84 -5.79
CA ILE A 288 29.58 -28.76 -4.87
C ILE A 288 30.75 -27.80 -4.61
N CYS A 289 30.46 -26.51 -4.75
CA CYS A 289 31.40 -25.40 -4.68
C CYS A 289 32.40 -25.28 -5.83
N SER A 290 32.16 -25.97 -6.93
CA SER A 290 32.81 -25.72 -8.21
C SER A 290 31.94 -24.79 -9.06
N GLY A 291 32.30 -23.50 -9.11
CA GLY A 291 31.53 -22.50 -9.86
C GLY A 291 31.37 -22.81 -11.36
N SER A 292 32.23 -23.66 -11.94
CA SER A 292 32.18 -24.06 -13.35
C SER A 292 31.50 -25.42 -13.61
N SER A 293 31.02 -26.12 -12.59
CA SER A 293 30.51 -27.49 -12.77
C SER A 293 29.42 -27.91 -11.78
N ALA A 294 29.13 -27.12 -10.74
CA ALA A 294 28.08 -27.38 -9.76
C ALA A 294 26.68 -27.13 -10.36
N TYR A 295 26.22 -28.07 -11.18
CA TYR A 295 24.92 -28.03 -11.86
C TYR A 295 24.23 -29.38 -11.87
N GLY A 296 22.90 -29.34 -11.81
CA GLY A 296 22.01 -30.47 -12.06
C GLY A 296 20.62 -29.98 -12.41
N PHE A 297 19.81 -30.85 -13.01
CA PHE A 297 18.41 -30.55 -13.29
C PHE A 297 17.51 -31.73 -12.93
N VAL A 298 16.24 -31.42 -12.67
CA VAL A 298 15.17 -32.39 -12.43
C VAL A 298 13.92 -32.05 -13.20
N GLN A 299 13.28 -33.05 -13.80
CA GLN A 299 11.88 -32.98 -14.22
C GLN A 299 11.00 -33.16 -12.97
N SER A 300 11.05 -32.19 -12.05
CA SER A 300 10.60 -32.29 -10.64
C SER A 300 9.23 -32.95 -10.45
N ASP A 301 8.25 -32.58 -11.28
CA ASP A 301 6.85 -32.97 -11.11
C ASP A 301 6.36 -33.98 -12.17
N PHE A 302 7.28 -34.76 -12.77
CA PHE A 302 7.02 -35.68 -13.89
C PHE A 302 5.84 -36.68 -13.69
N ASN A 303 5.51 -37.04 -12.44
CA ASN A 303 4.37 -37.91 -12.11
C ASN A 303 3.34 -37.27 -11.17
N ASN A 304 3.41 -35.95 -10.95
CA ASN A 304 2.60 -35.17 -10.00
C ASN A 304 2.64 -35.69 -8.54
N ASN A 305 3.61 -36.52 -8.17
CA ASN A 305 3.72 -37.06 -6.81
C ASN A 305 4.76 -36.29 -5.99
N PHE A 306 4.34 -35.71 -4.87
CA PHE A 306 5.19 -34.85 -4.06
C PHE A 306 6.40 -35.59 -3.44
N MET A 307 6.21 -36.85 -3.03
CA MET A 307 7.26 -37.70 -2.51
C MET A 307 8.31 -38.03 -3.59
N SER A 308 7.88 -38.29 -4.83
CA SER A 308 8.77 -38.52 -5.96
C SER A 308 9.58 -37.27 -6.33
N ALA A 309 8.96 -36.09 -6.33
CA ALA A 309 9.64 -34.82 -6.61
C ALA A 309 10.78 -34.56 -5.61
N THR A 310 10.50 -34.78 -4.32
CA THR A 310 11.48 -34.59 -3.24
C THR A 310 12.64 -35.59 -3.32
N ASP A 311 12.36 -36.86 -3.62
CA ASP A 311 13.40 -37.91 -3.77
C ASP A 311 14.27 -37.67 -5.01
N LEU A 312 13.68 -37.21 -6.12
CA LEU A 312 14.39 -36.92 -7.35
C LEU A 312 15.35 -35.72 -7.18
N SER A 313 14.90 -34.62 -6.58
CA SER A 313 15.80 -33.51 -6.22
C SER A 313 16.89 -33.95 -5.26
N ALA A 314 16.56 -34.80 -4.28
CA ALA A 314 17.56 -35.36 -3.37
C ALA A 314 18.61 -36.21 -4.10
N HIS A 315 18.20 -36.99 -5.11
CA HIS A 315 19.06 -37.84 -5.91
C HIS A 315 20.07 -37.03 -6.74
N GLU A 316 19.60 -36.05 -7.51
CA GLU A 316 20.48 -35.27 -8.38
C GLU A 316 21.42 -34.35 -7.58
N LEU A 317 20.94 -33.76 -6.48
CA LEU A 317 21.84 -33.07 -5.55
C LEU A 317 22.81 -34.05 -4.87
N GLY A 318 22.40 -35.30 -4.63
CA GLY A 318 23.25 -36.35 -4.08
C GLY A 318 24.47 -36.61 -4.97
N HIS A 319 24.25 -36.67 -6.29
CA HIS A 319 25.34 -36.68 -7.27
C HIS A 319 26.25 -35.46 -7.15
N ASN A 320 25.69 -34.24 -7.08
CA ASN A 320 26.54 -33.06 -6.87
C ASN A 320 27.40 -33.19 -5.59
N TRP A 321 26.86 -33.82 -4.53
CA TRP A 321 27.55 -34.16 -3.29
C TRP A 321 28.48 -35.39 -3.35
N ASP A 322 28.80 -35.89 -4.55
CA ASP A 322 29.73 -37.01 -4.80
C ASP A 322 29.17 -38.40 -4.50
N ALA A 323 27.85 -38.55 -4.34
CA ALA A 323 27.24 -39.87 -4.19
C ALA A 323 27.11 -40.57 -5.55
N ASP A 324 27.58 -41.81 -5.63
CA ASP A 324 27.39 -42.67 -6.79
C ASP A 324 26.05 -43.44 -6.70
N HIS A 325 25.64 -44.04 -7.81
CA HIS A 325 24.51 -44.96 -7.80
C HIS A 325 24.75 -46.16 -6.88
N CYS A 326 23.78 -46.47 -6.02
CA CYS A 326 23.81 -47.67 -5.19
C CYS A 326 23.44 -48.93 -6.01
N THR A 327 23.79 -50.11 -5.50
CA THR A 327 23.24 -51.41 -6.00
C THR A 327 21.97 -51.85 -5.24
N CYS A 328 21.31 -50.89 -4.58
CA CYS A 328 20.29 -51.11 -3.58
C CYS A 328 18.89 -51.26 -4.17
N SER A 329 18.58 -52.48 -4.64
CA SER A 329 17.24 -52.81 -5.16
C SER A 329 16.26 -53.28 -4.08
N SER A 330 16.74 -53.71 -2.91
CA SER A 330 15.89 -54.13 -1.77
C SER A 330 16.67 -54.18 -0.45
N PRO A 331 16.45 -53.25 0.51
CA PRO A 331 15.57 -52.09 0.38
C PRO A 331 16.12 -51.05 -0.63
N PRO A 332 15.24 -50.30 -1.32
CA PRO A 332 15.66 -49.17 -2.14
C PRO A 332 16.15 -47.99 -1.28
N TYR A 333 17.05 -47.18 -1.83
CA TYR A 333 17.50 -45.88 -1.29
C TYR A 333 17.49 -44.82 -2.38
N THR A 334 17.59 -43.54 -2.00
CA THR A 334 17.48 -42.39 -2.91
C THR A 334 18.45 -42.50 -4.10
N MET A 335 19.70 -42.94 -3.92
CA MET A 335 20.69 -43.08 -5.01
C MET A 335 20.51 -44.34 -5.89
N ASN A 336 19.33 -44.94 -5.92
CA ASN A 336 19.05 -46.04 -6.85
C ASN A 336 18.98 -45.50 -8.30
N PRO A 337 19.55 -46.19 -9.29
CA PRO A 337 19.47 -45.79 -10.71
C PRO A 337 18.05 -45.61 -11.27
N SER A 338 17.04 -46.16 -10.60
CA SER A 338 15.63 -45.98 -10.90
C SER A 338 14.95 -45.30 -9.71
N ILE A 339 14.06 -44.35 -9.99
CA ILE A 339 13.40 -43.56 -8.94
C ILE A 339 12.62 -44.44 -7.97
N THR A 340 12.76 -44.16 -6.68
CA THR A 340 12.21 -45.01 -5.60
C THR A 340 11.18 -44.30 -4.74
N SER A 341 11.25 -42.96 -4.68
CA SER A 341 10.45 -42.11 -3.79
C SER A 341 10.74 -42.36 -2.29
N ILE A 342 11.85 -43.01 -1.94
CA ILE A 342 12.09 -43.47 -0.57
C ILE A 342 12.56 -42.37 0.39
N ASN A 343 13.13 -41.28 -0.14
CA ASN A 343 13.60 -40.11 0.61
C ASN A 343 14.54 -40.46 1.79
N ARG A 344 15.50 -41.36 1.53
CA ARG A 344 16.48 -41.84 2.51
C ARG A 344 17.75 -42.30 1.79
N PHE A 345 18.91 -41.83 2.25
CA PHE A 345 20.21 -42.28 1.75
C PHE A 345 20.63 -43.61 2.37
N GLN A 346 21.43 -44.38 1.64
CA GLN A 346 21.96 -45.64 2.13
C GLN A 346 23.06 -45.40 3.20
N PRO A 347 22.90 -45.94 4.42
CA PRO A 347 23.98 -45.90 5.41
C PRO A 347 25.22 -46.69 4.96
N GLY A 348 26.41 -46.12 5.16
CA GLY A 348 27.68 -46.78 4.84
C GLY A 348 28.05 -46.81 3.36
N ASN A 349 27.30 -46.09 2.51
CA ASN A 349 27.61 -45.86 1.10
C ASN A 349 27.38 -44.36 0.81
N ASP A 350 26.20 -44.00 0.34
CA ASP A 350 25.83 -42.63 -0.04
C ASP A 350 26.08 -41.62 1.10
N ILE A 351 25.71 -41.97 2.34
CA ILE A 351 25.92 -41.10 3.51
C ILE A 351 27.41 -40.81 3.73
N ASP A 352 28.27 -41.80 3.57
CA ASP A 352 29.71 -41.66 3.84
C ASP A 352 30.39 -40.86 2.73
N GLU A 353 29.96 -41.05 1.48
CA GLU A 353 30.43 -40.29 0.30
C GLU A 353 30.07 -38.80 0.44
N ILE A 354 28.80 -38.49 0.73
CA ILE A 354 28.33 -37.11 0.91
C ILE A 354 29.03 -36.43 2.08
N ILE A 355 29.16 -37.10 3.23
CA ILE A 355 29.86 -36.53 4.40
C ILE A 355 31.34 -36.28 4.10
N ALA A 356 32.01 -37.20 3.40
CA ALA A 356 33.40 -37.03 3.01
C ALA A 356 33.57 -35.84 2.07
N HIS A 357 32.67 -35.70 1.08
CA HIS A 357 32.68 -34.56 0.18
C HIS A 357 32.45 -33.25 0.93
N ARG A 358 31.35 -33.15 1.71
CA ARG A 358 31.01 -31.99 2.56
C ARG A 358 32.18 -31.52 3.42
N ASN A 359 32.79 -32.43 4.18
CA ASN A 359 33.90 -32.09 5.08
C ASN A 359 35.16 -31.61 4.35
N SER A 360 35.26 -31.84 3.03
CA SER A 360 36.38 -31.36 2.21
C SER A 360 36.14 -29.98 1.60
N ARG A 361 34.93 -29.41 1.72
CA ARG A 361 34.55 -28.12 1.11
C ARG A 361 34.72 -26.97 2.10
N GLY A 362 35.38 -25.88 1.67
CA GLY A 362 35.60 -24.68 2.50
C GLY A 362 34.71 -23.48 2.18
N CYS A 363 33.83 -23.61 1.19
CA CYS A 363 32.82 -22.64 0.77
C CYS A 363 31.58 -22.61 1.68
N LEU A 364 31.30 -23.73 2.35
CA LEU A 364 30.07 -23.93 3.10
C LEU A 364 30.08 -23.04 4.35
N THR A 365 28.90 -22.55 4.71
CA THR A 365 28.76 -21.77 5.94
C THR A 365 28.51 -22.74 7.09
N GLU A 366 29.34 -22.68 8.13
CA GLU A 366 29.03 -23.36 9.39
C GLU A 366 27.80 -22.68 9.99
N SER A 367 26.68 -23.40 10.03
CA SER A 367 25.53 -22.95 10.79
C SER A 367 25.71 -23.45 12.22
N ALA A 368 25.71 -22.52 13.19
CA ALA A 368 25.60 -22.87 14.59
C ALA A 368 24.33 -23.71 14.76
N PHE A 369 24.51 -25.02 14.95
CA PHE A 369 23.50 -26.08 15.09
C PHE A 369 22.05 -25.63 14.80
N GLY A 370 21.75 -25.41 13.53
CA GLY A 370 20.38 -25.21 13.09
C GLY A 370 19.66 -26.55 12.95
N GLY A 371 19.59 -27.37 14.00
CA GLY A 371 18.80 -28.60 14.05
C GLY A 371 19.15 -29.48 15.24
N LEU A 372 18.35 -29.30 16.30
CA LEU A 372 18.33 -30.00 17.59
C LEU A 372 19.60 -29.87 18.46
N LEU A 373 19.98 -28.64 18.82
CA LEU A 373 20.42 -28.37 20.19
C LEU A 373 19.16 -28.05 21.00
N TYR A 374 19.05 -28.60 22.21
CA TYR A 374 17.97 -28.24 23.13
C TYR A 374 18.05 -26.72 23.41
N PRO A 375 16.96 -25.95 23.24
CA PRO A 375 16.96 -24.54 23.60
C PRO A 375 17.16 -24.45 25.12
N ASN A 376 18.29 -23.85 25.59
CA ASN A 376 18.75 -23.71 27.00
C ASN A 376 20.10 -24.36 27.38
N ASN A 377 20.94 -24.79 26.43
CA ASN A 377 22.18 -25.50 26.76
C ASN A 377 23.31 -24.62 27.38
N LEU A 378 23.26 -23.30 27.20
CA LEU A 378 24.24 -22.34 27.72
C LEU A 378 23.54 -21.29 28.60
N CYS A 379 24.27 -20.69 29.52
CA CYS A 379 23.74 -19.59 30.32
C CYS A 379 23.24 -18.43 29.43
N ASP A 380 23.95 -18.14 28.34
CA ASP A 380 23.58 -17.06 27.42
C ASP A 380 22.32 -17.36 26.59
N ASP A 381 21.98 -18.64 26.40
CA ASP A 381 20.78 -19.08 25.66
C ASP A 381 19.63 -19.57 26.57
N ALA A 382 19.70 -19.22 27.86
CA ALA A 382 18.73 -19.62 28.87
C ALA A 382 17.28 -19.39 28.42
N THR A 383 16.48 -20.46 28.40
CA THR A 383 15.08 -20.42 27.98
C THR A 383 14.25 -19.62 28.99
N ILE A 384 13.51 -18.62 28.51
CA ILE A 384 12.69 -17.82 29.40
C ILE A 384 11.45 -18.61 29.83
N VAL A 385 11.14 -18.61 31.13
CA VAL A 385 10.04 -19.36 31.74
C VAL A 385 9.22 -18.49 32.68
N GLY A 386 7.91 -18.77 32.77
CA GLY A 386 6.98 -18.19 33.73
C GLY A 386 6.64 -19.14 34.88
N GLU A 387 5.49 -18.96 35.51
CA GLU A 387 4.90 -19.98 36.40
C GLU A 387 4.33 -21.13 35.57
N GLY A 388 4.40 -22.36 36.09
CA GLY A 388 3.92 -23.57 35.42
C GLY A 388 4.95 -24.68 35.31
N ARG A 389 4.62 -25.70 34.51
CA ARG A 389 5.40 -26.93 34.33
C ARG A 389 6.08 -26.93 32.97
N PHE A 390 7.41 -27.03 32.95
CA PHE A 390 8.24 -26.98 31.75
C PHE A 390 9.00 -28.28 31.59
N ALA A 391 8.84 -28.95 30.45
CA ALA A 391 9.64 -30.14 30.13
C ALA A 391 11.07 -29.75 29.78
N PHE A 392 12.03 -30.54 30.23
CA PHE A 392 13.45 -30.34 29.93
C PHE A 392 14.19 -31.68 29.78
N SER A 393 15.31 -31.64 29.08
CA SER A 393 16.26 -32.74 28.97
C SER A 393 17.66 -32.17 29.07
N ASN A 394 18.51 -32.77 29.89
CA ASN A 394 19.92 -32.44 29.96
C ASN A 394 20.82 -33.48 29.26
N VAL A 395 20.21 -34.41 28.51
CA VAL A 395 20.94 -35.40 27.71
C VAL A 395 21.83 -34.67 26.69
N ALA A 396 23.13 -34.96 26.71
CA ALA A 396 24.15 -34.31 25.89
C ALA A 396 24.29 -32.78 26.08
N ALA A 397 23.79 -32.23 27.20
CA ALA A 397 23.95 -30.81 27.51
C ALA A 397 25.38 -30.51 27.99
N THR A 398 26.01 -29.44 27.51
CA THR A 398 27.34 -29.06 27.98
C THR A 398 27.29 -28.52 29.40
N THR A 399 28.29 -28.82 30.22
CA THR A 399 28.41 -28.17 31.53
C THR A 399 28.82 -26.70 31.39
N ASP A 400 27.90 -25.75 31.58
CA ASP A 400 28.12 -24.31 31.43
C ASP A 400 27.65 -23.53 32.65
N GLY A 401 28.51 -23.32 33.65
CA GLY A 401 28.17 -22.50 34.82
C GLY A 401 29.18 -22.59 35.97
N PRO A 402 29.07 -21.71 36.99
CA PRO A 402 29.95 -21.75 38.16
C PRO A 402 29.74 -23.03 38.98
N ALA A 403 30.74 -23.45 39.76
CA ALA A 403 30.56 -24.57 40.68
C ALA A 403 29.49 -24.23 41.73
N ALA A 404 28.50 -25.10 41.90
CA ALA A 404 27.39 -24.96 42.85
C ALA A 404 27.32 -26.17 43.80
N CYS A 405 26.25 -26.28 44.60
CA CYS A 405 25.99 -27.49 45.39
C CYS A 405 25.82 -28.73 44.47
N GLY A 406 25.97 -29.93 45.03
CA GLY A 406 25.66 -31.17 44.32
C GLY A 406 26.55 -31.54 43.11
N SER A 407 27.72 -30.93 42.88
CA SER A 407 28.54 -31.25 41.69
C SER A 407 27.71 -31.27 40.38
N ILE A 408 27.00 -30.19 40.11
CA ILE A 408 26.14 -30.03 38.92
C ILE A 408 26.97 -30.08 37.62
N GLU A 409 26.64 -31.02 36.74
CA GLU A 409 27.21 -31.23 35.41
C GLU A 409 26.07 -31.52 34.41
N GLU A 410 26.35 -31.44 33.11
CA GLU A 410 25.40 -31.54 32.01
C GLU A 410 24.12 -30.76 32.30
N ASP A 411 24.19 -29.42 32.18
CA ASP A 411 23.17 -28.51 32.68
C ASP A 411 22.47 -27.72 31.60
N VAL A 412 21.25 -27.33 31.93
CA VAL A 412 20.39 -26.49 31.12
C VAL A 412 19.91 -25.28 31.91
N TRP A 413 19.64 -24.19 31.21
CA TRP A 413 19.43 -22.87 31.77
C TRP A 413 18.04 -22.30 31.48
N PHE A 414 17.38 -21.82 32.52
CA PHE A 414 16.15 -21.06 32.39
C PHE A 414 16.33 -19.65 32.93
N ARG A 415 15.48 -18.73 32.46
CA ARG A 415 15.43 -17.36 32.94
C ARG A 415 14.01 -17.04 33.38
N TYR A 416 13.85 -16.67 34.64
CA TYR A 416 12.58 -16.30 35.23
C TYR A 416 12.57 -14.80 35.57
N ILE A 417 11.53 -14.07 35.14
CA ILE A 417 11.35 -12.66 35.48
C ILE A 417 10.17 -12.58 36.45
N ALA A 418 10.42 -12.12 37.67
CA ALA A 418 9.38 -12.17 38.70
C ALA A 418 8.22 -11.18 38.42
N PRO A 419 6.95 -11.66 38.32
CA PRO A 419 5.78 -10.82 38.05
C PRO A 419 5.43 -9.89 39.20
N CYS A 420 5.65 -10.35 40.43
CA CYS A 420 5.35 -9.63 41.65
C CYS A 420 6.38 -9.96 42.74
N ASN A 421 6.44 -9.14 43.79
CA ASN A 421 7.19 -9.50 44.98
C ASN A 421 6.51 -10.68 45.66
N GLY A 422 7.27 -11.68 46.08
CA GLY A 422 6.72 -12.84 46.77
C GLY A 422 7.72 -13.97 46.85
N THR A 423 7.27 -15.13 47.30
CA THR A 423 8.12 -16.31 47.42
C THR A 423 7.82 -17.25 46.26
N ILE A 424 8.85 -17.60 45.48
CA ILE A 424 8.77 -18.59 44.41
C ILE A 424 9.19 -19.96 44.92
N THR A 425 8.62 -21.02 44.36
CA THR A 425 9.08 -22.41 44.50
C THR A 425 9.43 -22.93 43.12
N ILE A 426 10.63 -23.52 42.97
CA ILE A 426 11.08 -24.16 41.73
C ILE A 426 11.49 -25.58 42.08
N GLU A 427 10.95 -26.57 41.37
CA GLU A 427 11.21 -27.97 41.68
C GLU A 427 11.22 -28.90 40.48
N THR A 428 11.99 -29.99 40.59
CA THR A 428 11.98 -31.11 39.65
C THR A 428 11.23 -32.32 40.20
N CYS A 429 10.45 -32.13 41.26
CA CYS A 429 9.78 -33.14 42.10
C CYS A 429 8.63 -33.92 41.46
N THR A 430 8.62 -34.02 40.14
CA THR A 430 7.54 -34.66 39.39
C THR A 430 7.80 -36.16 39.24
N SER A 431 6.75 -36.92 38.94
CA SER A 431 6.88 -38.37 38.68
C SER A 431 7.59 -38.70 37.36
N GLU A 432 7.67 -37.69 36.48
CA GLU A 432 8.22 -37.71 35.15
C GLU A 432 9.74 -37.47 35.15
N THR A 433 10.27 -36.76 36.16
CA THR A 433 11.71 -36.64 36.39
C THR A 433 12.25 -37.90 37.07
N THR A 434 13.12 -38.64 36.37
CA THR A 434 13.58 -39.97 36.83
C THR A 434 15.07 -40.07 37.13
N PHE A 435 15.81 -38.99 36.97
CA PHE A 435 17.25 -38.92 37.23
C PHE A 435 17.57 -37.96 38.38
N ASP A 436 18.82 -38.00 38.83
CA ASP A 436 19.34 -37.24 39.96
C ASP A 436 19.63 -35.79 39.55
N THR A 437 18.84 -34.83 40.05
CA THR A 437 18.85 -33.44 39.57
C THR A 437 19.40 -32.49 40.61
N VAL A 438 20.22 -31.53 40.20
CA VAL A 438 20.60 -30.35 40.98
C VAL A 438 19.90 -29.12 40.39
N VAL A 439 19.28 -28.29 41.23
CA VAL A 439 18.64 -27.02 40.83
C VAL A 439 19.28 -25.85 41.57
N VAL A 440 19.66 -24.81 40.83
CA VAL A 440 20.32 -23.61 41.38
C VAL A 440 19.67 -22.35 40.83
N ALA A 441 19.43 -21.35 41.69
CA ALA A 441 18.98 -20.03 41.26
C ALA A 441 20.08 -18.97 41.45
N TYR A 442 20.19 -18.06 40.47
CA TYR A 442 21.15 -16.96 40.45
C TYR A 442 20.48 -15.61 40.18
N THR A 443 21.15 -14.54 40.64
CA THR A 443 20.99 -13.17 40.11
C THR A 443 22.24 -12.76 39.32
N GLY A 444 22.12 -11.77 38.42
CA GLY A 444 23.25 -11.25 37.64
C GLY A 444 23.31 -11.76 36.19
N SER A 445 24.35 -11.36 35.45
CA SER A 445 24.64 -11.82 34.09
C SER A 445 25.49 -13.09 34.10
N CYS A 446 25.59 -13.80 32.97
CA CYS A 446 26.38 -15.04 32.85
C CYS A 446 27.86 -14.84 33.17
N ASP A 447 28.40 -13.64 32.91
CA ASP A 447 29.77 -13.26 33.29
C ASP A 447 29.97 -12.98 34.80
N SER A 448 28.88 -12.85 35.57
CA SER A 448 28.92 -12.41 36.98
C SER A 448 27.68 -12.90 37.76
N LEU A 449 27.48 -14.21 37.78
CA LEU A 449 26.38 -14.86 38.51
C LEU A 449 26.61 -14.84 40.03
N ASN A 450 25.56 -14.48 40.77
CA ASN A 450 25.50 -14.57 42.23
C ASN A 450 24.44 -15.60 42.63
N GLU A 451 24.87 -16.70 43.24
CA GLU A 451 23.99 -17.78 43.71
C GLU A 451 23.06 -17.28 44.82
N ILE A 452 21.78 -17.68 44.73
CA ILE A 452 20.73 -17.35 45.70
C ILE A 452 20.44 -18.56 46.58
N GLU A 453 20.08 -19.68 45.94
CA GLU A 453 19.67 -20.92 46.57
C GLU A 453 20.05 -22.09 45.66
N CYS A 454 20.38 -23.23 46.26
CA CYS A 454 20.81 -24.44 45.55
C CYS A 454 20.29 -25.68 46.30
N ASP A 455 19.79 -26.66 45.57
CA ASP A 455 19.42 -27.97 46.10
C ASP A 455 19.84 -29.10 45.16
N ASP A 456 20.10 -30.27 45.73
CA ASP A 456 20.51 -31.52 45.06
C ASP A 456 19.51 -32.65 45.37
N ASP A 457 19.03 -32.73 46.63
CA ASP A 457 18.17 -33.81 47.08
C ASP A 457 17.14 -33.29 48.11
N THR A 458 15.92 -33.03 47.66
CA THR A 458 14.82 -32.72 48.59
C THR A 458 14.16 -33.99 49.13
N SER A 459 14.15 -34.14 50.45
CA SER A 459 13.46 -35.26 51.10
C SER A 459 11.94 -35.24 50.85
N GLY A 460 11.40 -36.31 50.25
CA GLY A 460 9.97 -36.42 49.90
C GLY A 460 9.59 -35.80 48.54
N CYS A 461 10.58 -35.38 47.75
CA CYS A 461 10.46 -34.93 46.37
C CYS A 461 10.72 -36.09 45.40
N GLY A 462 9.81 -36.34 44.45
CA GLY A 462 9.94 -37.44 43.48
C GLY A 462 10.28 -38.78 44.13
N ASN A 463 11.37 -39.41 43.69
CA ASN A 463 11.93 -40.65 44.23
C ASN A 463 13.01 -40.42 45.31
N GLY A 464 13.24 -39.17 45.72
CA GLY A 464 14.26 -38.77 46.68
C GLY A 464 15.59 -38.35 46.07
N PHE A 465 15.64 -38.16 44.74
CA PHE A 465 16.80 -37.68 43.97
C PHE A 465 16.47 -36.41 43.15
N GLN A 466 15.38 -35.74 43.51
CA GLN A 466 14.90 -34.55 42.81
C GLN A 466 15.04 -33.35 43.73
N SER A 467 15.21 -32.19 43.12
CA SER A 467 15.56 -30.94 43.79
C SER A 467 14.38 -29.99 43.91
N ARG A 468 14.37 -29.19 44.98
CA ARG A 468 13.41 -28.09 45.20
C ARG A 468 14.08 -26.94 45.90
N ILE A 469 13.96 -25.76 45.32
CA ILE A 469 14.40 -24.50 45.92
C ILE A 469 13.21 -23.56 46.13
N SER A 470 13.31 -22.69 47.13
CA SER A 470 12.32 -21.65 47.37
C SER A 470 12.99 -20.41 47.95
N PHE A 471 12.72 -19.24 47.36
CA PHE A 471 13.33 -17.98 47.75
C PHE A 471 12.43 -16.78 47.43
N ASP A 472 12.74 -15.63 48.03
CA ASP A 472 11.99 -14.39 47.79
C ASP A 472 12.44 -13.72 46.48
N VAL A 473 11.48 -13.40 45.64
CA VAL A 473 11.66 -12.68 44.38
C VAL A 473 11.17 -11.24 44.48
N THR A 474 11.82 -10.35 43.74
CA THR A 474 11.45 -8.94 43.61
C THR A 474 10.92 -8.69 42.20
N ARG A 475 9.79 -7.99 42.07
CA ARG A 475 9.14 -7.65 40.80
C ARG A 475 10.14 -7.09 39.79
N ASN A 476 10.03 -7.54 38.53
CA ASN A 476 10.88 -7.17 37.40
C ASN A 476 12.37 -7.49 37.60
N THR A 477 12.72 -8.32 38.59
CA THR A 477 14.09 -8.82 38.74
C THR A 477 14.20 -10.13 37.95
N SER A 478 15.27 -10.23 37.16
CA SER A 478 15.59 -11.44 36.41
C SER A 478 16.39 -12.40 37.27
N TYR A 479 15.93 -13.64 37.31
CA TYR A 479 16.55 -14.77 37.96
C TYR A 479 16.96 -15.80 36.91
N ARG A 480 18.12 -16.40 37.05
CA ARG A 480 18.57 -17.50 36.19
C ARG A 480 18.51 -18.79 36.97
N ILE A 481 17.89 -19.82 36.40
CA ILE A 481 17.67 -21.11 37.00
C ILE A 481 18.52 -22.11 36.23
N ARG A 482 19.45 -22.77 36.90
CA ARG A 482 20.29 -23.81 36.32
C ARG A 482 19.80 -25.15 36.81
N VAL A 483 19.58 -26.09 35.89
CA VAL A 483 19.10 -27.43 36.18
C VAL A 483 20.05 -28.42 35.52
N GLY A 484 20.68 -29.30 36.27
CA GLY A 484 21.64 -30.26 35.75
C GLY A 484 21.63 -31.56 36.53
N GLY A 485 22.54 -32.46 36.18
CA GLY A 485 22.69 -33.75 36.82
C GLY A 485 23.70 -33.75 37.96
N PHE A 486 23.41 -34.50 39.03
CA PHE A 486 24.40 -34.81 40.06
C PHE A 486 25.54 -35.66 39.46
N ASN A 487 26.77 -35.14 39.41
CA ASN A 487 27.94 -35.78 38.79
C ASN A 487 27.70 -36.29 37.35
N GLY A 488 26.96 -35.51 36.55
CA GLY A 488 26.73 -35.80 35.13
C GLY A 488 25.61 -36.81 34.87
N ALA A 489 24.65 -36.93 35.79
CA ALA A 489 23.44 -37.69 35.55
C ALA A 489 22.59 -37.04 34.44
N GLU A 490 22.26 -37.80 33.40
CA GLU A 490 21.48 -37.31 32.27
C GLU A 490 20.07 -37.92 32.26
N GLY A 491 19.08 -37.15 31.82
CA GLY A 491 17.72 -37.61 31.59
C GLY A 491 16.75 -36.48 31.24
N SER A 492 15.50 -36.86 31.03
CA SER A 492 14.39 -35.91 30.87
C SER A 492 13.65 -35.71 32.19
N GLY A 493 13.07 -34.52 32.37
CA GLY A 493 12.31 -34.16 33.57
C GLY A 493 11.36 -32.99 33.34
N ILE A 494 10.65 -32.62 34.39
CA ILE A 494 9.79 -31.43 34.44
C ILE A 494 10.33 -30.48 35.51
N LEU A 495 10.51 -29.22 35.13
CA LEU A 495 10.72 -28.08 36.03
C LEU A 495 9.36 -27.45 36.34
N ASP A 496 8.94 -27.47 37.59
CA ASP A 496 7.69 -26.89 38.07
C ASP A 496 8.00 -25.60 38.84
N ILE A 497 7.35 -24.49 38.46
CA ILE A 497 7.58 -23.15 38.99
C ILE A 497 6.25 -22.60 39.52
N ASP A 498 6.18 -22.31 40.81
CA ASP A 498 4.96 -21.86 41.49
C ASP A 498 5.24 -20.65 42.41
N GLN A 499 4.56 -19.53 42.19
CA GLN A 499 4.56 -18.36 43.09
C GLN A 499 3.16 -18.16 43.72
N THR A 500 2.79 -19.05 44.64
CA THR A 500 1.48 -19.20 45.34
C THR A 500 0.71 -17.97 45.91
N SER A 501 1.10 -16.71 45.72
CA SER A 501 0.24 -15.55 46.08
C SER A 501 0.61 -14.24 45.37
N CYS A 502 0.16 -14.08 44.13
CA CYS A 502 0.13 -12.76 43.48
C CYS A 502 -1.27 -12.11 43.74
N PRO A 503 -1.38 -11.02 44.53
CA PRO A 503 -2.63 -10.24 44.57
C PRO A 503 -2.89 -9.59 43.20
N HIS A 504 -4.17 -9.52 42.81
CA HIS A 504 -4.63 -8.92 41.54
C HIS A 504 -3.86 -7.63 41.23
N PRO A 505 -3.40 -7.42 39.98
CA PRO A 505 -2.76 -6.18 39.57
C PRO A 505 -3.59 -4.95 39.96
N SER A 506 -2.96 -3.83 40.34
CA SER A 506 -3.70 -2.63 40.78
C SER A 506 -4.61 -2.04 39.68
N ASN A 507 -4.35 -2.39 38.44
CA ASN A 507 -5.08 -2.02 37.24
C ASN A 507 -5.85 -3.20 36.64
N ASP A 508 -6.30 -4.13 37.48
CA ASP A 508 -7.18 -5.24 37.10
C ASP A 508 -8.49 -4.73 36.49
N ASP A 509 -9.11 -3.74 37.15
CA ASP A 509 -10.36 -3.14 36.65
C ASP A 509 -10.09 -1.94 35.73
N CYS A 510 -10.88 -1.76 34.67
CA CYS A 510 -10.78 -0.61 33.77
C CYS A 510 -10.92 0.74 34.50
N ALA A 511 -11.76 0.79 35.53
CA ALA A 511 -11.94 2.00 36.36
C ALA A 511 -10.65 2.44 37.10
N ASN A 512 -9.69 1.53 37.25
CA ASN A 512 -8.40 1.77 37.90
C ASN A 512 -7.23 1.69 36.89
N ALA A 513 -7.50 1.91 35.59
CA ALA A 513 -6.49 1.89 34.53
C ALA A 513 -5.27 2.76 34.90
N THR A 514 -4.06 2.21 34.72
CA THR A 514 -2.82 2.94 35.03
C THR A 514 -2.52 3.94 33.93
N GLU A 515 -2.30 5.21 34.28
CA GLU A 515 -1.86 6.23 33.31
C GLU A 515 -0.43 5.95 32.84
N VAL A 516 -0.22 5.99 31.52
CA VAL A 516 1.07 5.73 30.86
C VAL A 516 1.37 6.81 29.81
N GLU A 517 2.65 7.13 29.65
CA GLU A 517 3.18 8.03 28.61
C GLU A 517 3.90 7.20 27.52
N GLN A 518 4.41 7.85 26.47
CA GLN A 518 5.26 7.18 25.48
C GLN A 518 6.50 6.54 26.12
N GLY A 519 6.93 5.40 25.58
CA GLY A 519 8.03 4.59 26.10
C GLY A 519 7.57 3.21 26.57
N SER A 520 8.42 2.53 27.33
CA SER A 520 8.19 1.15 27.76
C SER A 520 7.84 1.08 29.25
N THR A 521 6.71 0.44 29.56
CA THR A 521 6.18 0.20 30.92
C THR A 521 5.99 -1.29 31.15
N GLY A 522 6.60 -1.85 32.20
CA GLY A 522 6.44 -3.28 32.53
C GLY A 522 5.07 -3.59 33.14
N PHE A 523 4.46 -4.71 32.76
CA PHE A 523 3.16 -5.17 33.27
C PHE A 523 3.14 -6.68 33.60
N SER A 524 2.10 -7.11 34.32
CA SER A 524 1.80 -8.53 34.52
C SER A 524 0.31 -8.75 34.60
N THR A 525 -0.16 -9.82 33.96
CA THR A 525 -1.55 -10.32 33.98
C THR A 525 -1.72 -11.48 34.98
N VAL A 526 -0.66 -11.90 35.65
CA VAL A 526 -0.72 -12.99 36.64
C VAL A 526 -1.60 -12.58 37.81
N GLY A 527 -2.67 -13.34 38.02
CA GLY A 527 -3.66 -13.06 39.06
C GLY A 527 -4.69 -12.01 38.70
N ALA A 528 -4.70 -11.50 37.46
CA ALA A 528 -5.76 -10.63 36.97
C ALA A 528 -7.10 -11.38 36.84
N THR A 529 -8.22 -10.69 37.07
CA THR A 529 -9.55 -11.18 36.73
C THR A 529 -9.94 -10.78 35.31
N LEU A 530 -11.06 -11.33 34.84
CA LEU A 530 -11.65 -10.95 33.57
C LEU A 530 -12.68 -9.83 33.80
N ASP A 531 -12.33 -8.60 33.46
CA ASP A 531 -13.15 -7.37 33.62
C ASP A 531 -13.86 -6.99 32.31
N GLY A 532 -13.14 -7.03 31.19
CA GLY A 532 -13.60 -6.39 29.96
C GLY A 532 -14.56 -7.21 29.08
N PRO A 533 -15.16 -6.55 28.06
CA PRO A 533 -16.15 -7.16 27.18
C PRO A 533 -15.54 -8.18 26.23
N ILE A 534 -16.39 -8.96 25.56
CA ILE A 534 -15.94 -9.85 24.48
C ILE A 534 -15.81 -9.04 23.18
N GLU A 535 -14.73 -9.22 22.41
CA GLU A 535 -14.44 -8.39 21.23
C GLU A 535 -14.91 -9.00 19.90
N ASN A 536 -14.77 -8.21 18.83
CA ASN A 536 -15.28 -8.53 17.50
C ASN A 536 -14.33 -9.43 16.70
N THR A 537 -14.65 -9.68 15.42
CA THR A 537 -13.89 -10.54 14.50
C THR A 537 -12.42 -10.15 14.30
N ASP A 538 -12.05 -8.89 14.55
CA ASP A 538 -10.69 -8.38 14.36
C ASP A 538 -9.76 -8.79 15.54
N CYS A 539 -10.36 -9.10 16.70
CA CYS A 539 -9.75 -9.77 17.85
C CYS A 539 -9.93 -11.28 17.87
N LEU A 540 -10.67 -11.83 16.91
CA LEU A 540 -11.18 -13.19 16.91
C LEU A 540 -10.20 -14.12 16.20
N ASN A 541 -8.95 -14.04 16.64
CA ASN A 541 -7.93 -14.98 16.22
C ASN A 541 -8.21 -16.34 16.88
N ALA A 542 -8.18 -17.38 16.05
CA ALA A 542 -8.47 -18.78 16.43
C ALA A 542 -9.79 -19.04 17.18
N GLY A 543 -10.78 -18.14 17.09
CA GLY A 543 -12.15 -18.34 17.59
C GLY A 543 -12.39 -17.94 19.06
N ASP A 544 -11.39 -17.34 19.72
CA ASP A 544 -11.54 -16.73 21.04
C ASP A 544 -11.48 -15.20 20.93
N ALA A 545 -12.64 -14.58 21.09
CA ALA A 545 -12.76 -13.13 21.00
C ALA A 545 -12.56 -12.45 22.37
N GLN A 546 -12.29 -13.21 23.43
CA GLN A 546 -12.08 -12.66 24.76
C GLN A 546 -10.61 -12.34 25.00
N ILE A 547 -10.35 -11.21 25.68
CA ILE A 547 -9.03 -10.84 26.21
C ILE A 547 -8.99 -11.31 27.67
N GLY A 548 -8.41 -12.49 27.91
CA GLY A 548 -8.43 -13.19 29.19
C GLY A 548 -7.45 -12.61 30.22
N SER A 549 -7.81 -12.70 31.52
CA SER A 549 -6.99 -12.22 32.65
C SER A 549 -6.35 -10.85 32.39
N ASP A 550 -7.18 -9.82 32.24
CA ASP A 550 -6.82 -8.54 31.64
C ASP A 550 -6.43 -7.46 32.65
N VAL A 551 -5.57 -6.54 32.21
CA VAL A 551 -5.18 -5.34 32.94
C VAL A 551 -5.31 -4.12 32.04
N TRP A 552 -5.57 -2.95 32.62
CA TRP A 552 -5.93 -1.74 31.89
C TRP A 552 -4.93 -0.59 32.05
N PHE A 553 -4.73 0.16 30.97
CA PHE A 553 -3.90 1.36 30.90
C PHE A 553 -4.67 2.51 30.25
N ARG A 554 -4.32 3.75 30.60
CA ARG A 554 -4.87 4.97 30.00
C ARG A 554 -3.74 5.77 29.36
N TYR A 555 -3.88 6.04 28.06
CA TYR A 555 -2.94 6.83 27.27
C TYR A 555 -3.67 8.05 26.68
N VAL A 556 -3.07 9.23 26.79
CA VAL A 556 -3.54 10.45 26.13
C VAL A 556 -2.61 10.71 24.96
N ALA A 557 -3.14 10.79 23.74
CA ALA A 557 -2.28 10.98 22.56
C ALA A 557 -1.72 12.41 22.50
N ASP A 558 -0.40 12.51 22.35
CA ASP A 558 0.32 13.79 22.32
C ASP A 558 0.11 14.57 21.02
N CYS A 559 -0.25 13.89 19.93
CA CYS A 559 -0.53 14.47 18.62
C CYS A 559 -1.49 13.60 17.80
N THR A 560 -2.01 14.13 16.69
CA THR A 560 -2.70 13.30 15.70
C THR A 560 -1.67 12.52 14.89
N GLY A 561 -1.76 11.20 14.89
CA GLY A 561 -0.82 10.36 14.16
C GLY A 561 -0.83 8.91 14.59
N VAL A 562 0.10 8.16 14.01
CA VAL A 562 0.20 6.73 14.18
C VAL A 562 0.72 6.40 15.59
N VAL A 563 -0.18 5.96 16.46
CA VAL A 563 0.12 5.44 17.80
C VAL A 563 0.25 3.93 17.68
N ARG A 564 1.43 3.42 18.03
CA ARG A 564 1.71 2.00 18.10
C ARG A 564 1.79 1.57 19.55
N VAL A 565 0.96 0.59 19.91
CA VAL A 565 0.94 -0.05 21.22
C VAL A 565 1.42 -1.48 21.03
N SER A 566 2.34 -1.92 21.87
CA SER A 566 3.07 -3.16 21.67
C SER A 566 3.32 -3.86 22.99
N THR A 567 3.00 -5.16 23.07
CA THR A 567 3.42 -6.05 24.16
C THR A 567 4.60 -6.95 23.73
N CYS A 568 5.30 -6.56 22.66
CA CYS A 568 6.35 -7.37 22.03
C CYS A 568 7.50 -7.72 22.98
N GLY A 569 7.92 -8.98 22.94
CA GLY A 569 8.87 -9.59 23.88
C GLY A 569 8.20 -10.06 25.18
N SER A 570 6.87 -10.23 25.20
CA SER A 570 6.17 -10.83 26.33
C SER A 570 6.38 -12.35 26.33
N LEU A 571 6.23 -12.95 27.51
CA LEU A 571 6.59 -14.36 27.73
C LEU A 571 5.39 -15.31 27.60
N PHE A 572 4.27 -14.77 27.12
CA PHE A 572 3.00 -15.45 27.00
C PHE A 572 2.21 -14.79 25.87
N ASP A 573 1.27 -15.55 25.34
CA ASP A 573 0.38 -15.11 24.27
C ASP A 573 -0.49 -13.92 24.76
N THR A 574 -0.27 -12.73 24.23
CA THR A 574 -0.84 -11.48 24.74
C THR A 574 -1.89 -10.91 23.79
N LYS A 575 -3.09 -10.59 24.29
CA LYS A 575 -4.08 -9.79 23.58
C LYS A 575 -4.03 -8.33 23.98
N VAL A 576 -4.20 -7.43 23.03
CA VAL A 576 -4.36 -5.99 23.23
C VAL A 576 -5.66 -5.51 22.59
N GLY A 577 -6.46 -4.73 23.32
CA GLY A 577 -7.62 -4.02 22.78
C GLY A 577 -7.59 -2.55 23.15
N VAL A 578 -8.03 -1.67 22.24
CA VAL A 578 -8.03 -0.22 22.42
C VAL A 578 -9.46 0.32 22.34
N TYR A 579 -9.82 1.16 23.30
CA TYR A 579 -11.17 1.70 23.51
C TYR A 579 -11.11 3.21 23.75
N PHE A 580 -12.16 3.93 23.37
CA PHE A 580 -12.33 5.35 23.70
C PHE A 580 -12.84 5.57 25.14
N GLU A 581 -13.44 4.54 25.75
CA GLU A 581 -13.96 4.58 27.12
C GLU A 581 -13.99 3.18 27.73
N CYS A 582 -14.10 3.08 29.06
CA CYS A 582 -14.36 1.81 29.74
C CYS A 582 -15.75 1.27 29.37
N SER A 583 -15.79 0.35 28.43
CA SER A 583 -17.03 -0.28 27.95
C SER A 583 -17.20 -1.67 28.54
N THR A 584 -18.43 -2.06 28.86
CA THR A 584 -18.82 -3.46 29.14
C THR A 584 -19.63 -4.06 27.99
N THR A 585 -19.74 -3.35 26.87
CA THR A 585 -20.53 -3.75 25.70
C THR A 585 -19.64 -4.59 24.79
N PRO A 586 -20.09 -5.78 24.34
CA PRO A 586 -19.35 -6.57 23.36
C PRO A 586 -19.00 -5.78 22.09
N ASN A 587 -17.82 -6.06 21.51
CA ASN A 587 -17.30 -5.46 20.28
C ASN A 587 -17.09 -3.94 20.39
N ALA A 588 -16.61 -3.48 21.55
CA ALA A 588 -16.43 -2.06 21.81
C ALA A 588 -15.00 -1.58 21.52
N SER A 589 -14.02 -2.48 21.40
CA SER A 589 -12.69 -2.09 20.92
C SER A 589 -12.78 -1.65 19.46
N PHE A 590 -12.15 -0.53 19.12
CA PHE A 590 -12.10 -0.06 17.73
C PHE A 590 -10.82 -0.53 17.02
N GLU A 591 -9.78 -0.87 17.78
CA GLU A 591 -8.58 -1.54 17.30
C GLU A 591 -8.21 -2.59 18.33
N CYS A 592 -7.88 -3.79 17.88
CA CYS A 592 -7.43 -4.81 18.79
C CYS A 592 -6.67 -5.89 18.04
N ASN A 593 -5.83 -6.61 18.76
CA ASN A 593 -5.02 -7.68 18.20
C ASN A 593 -4.65 -8.69 19.28
N ASP A 594 -4.39 -9.90 18.84
CA ASP A 594 -4.04 -11.06 19.65
C ASP A 594 -2.62 -11.53 19.32
N ASP A 595 -2.36 -11.72 18.04
CA ASP A 595 -1.08 -12.19 17.55
C ASP A 595 -0.52 -11.20 16.55
N ASN A 596 0.80 -11.10 16.52
CA ASN A 596 1.54 -10.25 15.61
C ASN A 596 1.18 -8.77 15.78
N GLY A 597 1.46 -7.98 14.76
CA GLY A 597 1.10 -6.59 14.69
C GLY A 597 2.24 -5.74 14.16
N PRO A 598 2.07 -4.43 14.19
CA PRO A 598 2.96 -3.50 13.52
C PRO A 598 4.34 -3.38 14.18
N ALA A 599 4.49 -3.77 15.45
CA ALA A 599 5.77 -3.72 16.18
C ALA A 599 6.54 -5.06 16.21
N CYS A 600 5.84 -6.21 16.16
CA CYS A 600 6.46 -7.53 16.15
C CYS A 600 5.52 -8.58 15.55
N ALA A 601 6.10 -9.69 15.11
CA ALA A 601 5.38 -10.91 14.73
C ALA A 601 5.61 -11.99 15.79
N GLY A 602 4.66 -12.90 15.97
CA GLY A 602 4.66 -13.91 17.02
C GLY A 602 3.40 -13.84 17.89
N LEU A 603 3.47 -14.47 19.06
CA LEU A 603 2.36 -14.57 20.02
C LEU A 603 2.17 -13.28 20.85
N ASP A 604 2.95 -12.24 20.57
CA ASP A 604 2.79 -10.96 21.24
C ASP A 604 1.92 -10.03 20.41
N ALA A 605 0.90 -9.44 21.00
CA ALA A 605 0.10 -8.43 20.31
C ALA A 605 0.84 -7.10 20.15
N SER A 606 0.67 -6.51 18.99
CA SER A 606 0.77 -5.07 18.84
C SER A 606 -0.36 -4.56 17.96
N VAL A 607 -0.76 -3.33 18.20
CA VAL A 607 -1.76 -2.61 17.41
C VAL A 607 -1.18 -1.27 16.99
N GLU A 608 -1.69 -0.76 15.88
CA GLU A 608 -1.40 0.58 15.43
C GLU A 608 -2.70 1.24 15.00
N PHE A 609 -2.96 2.41 15.56
CA PHE A 609 -4.14 3.19 15.24
C PHE A 609 -3.77 4.65 15.08
N ASN A 610 -4.64 5.40 14.41
CA ASN A 610 -4.49 6.84 14.35
C ASN A 610 -5.04 7.45 15.64
N GLY A 611 -4.13 7.85 16.53
CA GLY A 611 -4.45 8.65 17.70
C GLY A 611 -4.86 10.06 17.26
N LEU A 612 -5.84 10.64 17.91
CA LEU A 612 -6.24 12.04 17.81
C LEU A 612 -5.65 12.79 19.00
N VAL A 613 -5.04 13.94 18.74
CA VAL A 613 -4.44 14.78 19.80
C VAL A 613 -5.42 15.01 20.96
N GLY A 614 -4.94 14.85 22.19
CA GLY A 614 -5.72 15.09 23.41
C GLY A 614 -6.83 14.06 23.71
N ALA A 615 -7.07 13.08 22.82
CA ALA A 615 -8.05 12.03 23.06
C ALA A 615 -7.53 10.97 24.06
N ASP A 616 -8.45 10.48 24.88
CA ASP A 616 -8.23 9.38 25.81
C ASP A 616 -8.35 8.02 25.12
N TYR A 617 -7.35 7.17 25.31
CA TYR A 617 -7.32 5.78 24.85
C TYR A 617 -7.12 4.84 26.04
N TYR A 618 -8.08 3.97 26.27
CA TYR A 618 -7.99 2.89 27.24
C TYR A 618 -7.44 1.65 26.54
N ILE A 619 -6.30 1.17 26.99
CA ILE A 619 -5.58 0.03 26.43
C ILE A 619 -5.75 -1.13 27.40
N ARG A 620 -6.44 -2.17 26.97
CA ARG A 620 -6.62 -3.43 27.68
C ARG A 620 -5.58 -4.42 27.21
N VAL A 621 -4.89 -5.06 28.14
CA VAL A 621 -3.86 -6.06 27.86
C VAL A 621 -4.17 -7.32 28.66
N GLY A 622 -4.34 -8.46 27.99
CA GLY A 622 -4.59 -9.76 28.60
C GLY A 622 -3.89 -10.85 27.80
N GLY A 623 -4.38 -12.08 27.84
CA GLY A 623 -3.86 -13.18 27.03
C GLY A 623 -4.93 -13.99 26.30
N TYR A 624 -4.52 -14.69 25.25
CA TYR A 624 -5.36 -15.65 24.53
C TYR A 624 -5.72 -16.85 25.42
N ASN A 625 -7.01 -17.23 25.47
CA ASN A 625 -7.50 -18.33 26.33
C ASN A 625 -7.07 -18.26 27.80
N ASP A 626 -7.11 -17.07 28.42
CA ASP A 626 -6.69 -16.83 29.81
C ASP A 626 -5.20 -17.12 30.09
N ALA A 627 -4.34 -17.08 29.06
CA ALA A 627 -2.89 -17.07 29.26
C ALA A 627 -2.49 -15.88 30.14
N VAL A 628 -1.60 -16.12 31.11
CA VAL A 628 -1.10 -15.10 32.03
C VAL A 628 0.42 -15.06 32.03
N GLY A 629 0.99 -13.90 32.29
CA GLY A 629 2.44 -13.76 32.39
C GLY A 629 2.89 -12.33 32.67
N THR A 630 4.16 -12.06 32.38
CA THR A 630 4.76 -10.73 32.45
C THR A 630 5.14 -10.25 31.07
N GLY A 631 5.02 -8.95 30.86
CA GLY A 631 5.35 -8.32 29.59
C GLY A 631 5.86 -6.89 29.74
N ILE A 632 6.22 -6.29 28.61
CA ILE A 632 6.51 -4.86 28.50
C ILE A 632 5.52 -4.23 27.53
N LEU A 633 4.73 -3.28 28.02
CA LEU A 633 3.88 -2.43 27.19
C LEU A 633 4.73 -1.27 26.67
N THR A 634 4.98 -1.25 25.37
CA THR A 634 5.67 -0.17 24.69
C THR A 634 4.67 0.65 23.88
N ILE A 635 4.58 1.94 24.17
CA ILE A 635 3.81 2.89 23.39
C ILE A 635 4.79 3.78 22.64
N THR A 636 4.73 3.77 21.32
CA THR A 636 5.49 4.68 20.46
C THR A 636 4.54 5.41 19.55
N GLN A 637 4.62 6.73 19.54
CA GLN A 637 3.98 7.52 18.51
C GLN A 637 5.06 7.95 17.52
N ALA A 638 4.94 7.55 16.25
CA ALA A 638 5.86 8.03 15.21
C ALA A 638 5.82 9.56 15.24
N SER A 639 6.99 10.22 15.22
CA SER A 639 7.07 11.68 15.20
C SER A 639 6.08 12.21 14.19
N CYS A 640 5.11 12.96 14.69
CA CYS A 640 3.91 13.38 14.00
C CYS A 640 4.32 13.85 12.58
N PRO A 641 3.81 13.23 11.49
CA PRO A 641 4.18 13.66 10.14
C PRO A 641 3.83 15.14 10.02
N THR A 642 4.78 15.95 9.56
CA THR A 642 4.52 17.37 9.35
C THR A 642 3.35 17.52 8.36
N PRO A 643 2.49 18.55 8.52
CA PRO A 643 1.40 18.77 7.58
C PRO A 643 1.90 18.84 6.12
N ALA A 644 1.09 18.39 5.15
CA ALA A 644 1.50 18.40 3.74
C ALA A 644 1.86 19.80 3.22
N ASN A 645 1.40 20.84 3.93
CA ASN A 645 1.67 22.26 3.68
C ASN A 645 2.49 22.92 4.79
N ASP A 646 3.34 22.14 5.47
CA ASP A 646 4.28 22.63 6.48
C ASP A 646 5.27 23.64 5.86
N ASP A 647 5.86 23.29 4.72
CA ASP A 647 6.74 24.19 3.98
C ASP A 647 5.92 25.15 3.10
N CYS A 648 6.29 26.43 3.07
CA CYS A 648 5.68 27.45 2.23
C CYS A 648 5.71 27.11 0.74
N SER A 649 6.73 26.36 0.28
CA SER A 649 6.79 25.87 -1.10
C SER A 649 5.65 24.92 -1.45
N ASP A 650 5.17 24.17 -0.46
CA ASP A 650 4.14 23.13 -0.58
C ASP A 650 2.75 23.65 -0.17
N ALA A 651 2.59 24.98 -0.08
CA ALA A 651 1.33 25.64 0.23
C ALA A 651 0.16 25.07 -0.60
N ILE A 652 -0.88 24.58 0.09
CA ILE A 652 -2.07 24.00 -0.53
C ILE A 652 -2.84 25.07 -1.30
N ASN A 653 -3.16 24.80 -2.57
CA ASN A 653 -4.02 25.70 -3.34
C ASN A 653 -5.44 25.68 -2.77
N VAL A 654 -5.90 26.84 -2.33
CA VAL A 654 -7.26 27.05 -1.83
C VAL A 654 -8.06 27.91 -2.79
N VAL A 655 -9.35 27.61 -2.84
CA VAL A 655 -10.40 28.41 -3.45
C VAL A 655 -11.38 28.79 -2.34
N GLU A 656 -12.55 29.33 -2.67
CA GLU A 656 -13.57 29.57 -1.66
C GLU A 656 -14.07 28.27 -1.03
N GLY A 657 -14.25 28.32 0.29
CA GLY A 657 -14.74 27.21 1.09
C GLY A 657 -14.08 27.10 2.45
N SER A 658 -14.43 26.02 3.14
CA SER A 658 -13.91 25.68 4.46
C SER A 658 -12.92 24.52 4.34
N TYR A 659 -11.78 24.67 5.01
CA TYR A 659 -10.69 23.70 5.04
C TYR A 659 -10.39 23.34 6.49
N SER A 660 -10.20 22.06 6.78
CA SER A 660 -9.60 21.64 8.04
C SER A 660 -8.08 21.66 7.91
N GLY A 661 -7.39 22.17 8.92
CA GLY A 661 -5.95 22.22 9.01
C GLY A 661 -5.46 21.76 10.38
N THR A 662 -4.17 21.48 10.48
CA THR A 662 -3.52 21.13 11.75
C THR A 662 -2.18 21.84 11.87
N LEU A 663 -1.91 22.40 13.06
CA LEU A 663 -0.60 22.91 13.43
C LEU A 663 0.21 21.86 14.20
N VAL A 664 -0.41 20.72 14.51
CA VAL A 664 0.26 19.63 15.20
C VAL A 664 1.40 19.16 14.32
N ALA A 665 2.58 18.98 14.93
CA ALA A 665 3.83 18.62 14.26
C ALA A 665 4.48 19.69 13.37
N SER A 666 3.82 20.82 13.11
CA SER A 666 4.35 21.75 12.11
C SER A 666 5.70 22.32 12.53
N THR A 667 6.58 22.49 11.55
CA THR A 667 7.84 23.21 11.70
C THR A 667 7.64 24.67 11.29
N ASN A 668 8.57 25.55 11.66
CA ASN A 668 8.47 26.97 11.35
C ASN A 668 9.41 27.30 10.18
N ASP A 669 8.85 27.64 9.03
CA ASP A 669 9.59 28.19 7.90
C ASP A 669 9.18 29.64 7.55
N GLY A 670 8.19 30.18 8.25
CA GLY A 670 7.66 31.54 8.12
C GLY A 670 8.11 32.54 9.17
N THR A 671 7.53 33.73 9.07
CA THR A 671 7.65 34.81 10.06
C THR A 671 6.29 35.47 10.25
N ALA A 672 6.06 36.15 11.37
CA ALA A 672 4.88 36.99 11.57
C ALA A 672 5.18 38.14 12.54
N SER A 673 4.52 39.28 12.34
CA SER A 673 4.65 40.47 13.18
C SER A 673 3.63 40.58 14.32
N CYS A 674 2.65 39.69 14.38
CA CYS A 674 1.59 39.66 15.40
C CYS A 674 1.52 38.29 16.10
N GLY A 675 0.74 38.21 17.19
CA GLY A 675 0.49 36.98 17.94
C GLY A 675 1.72 36.26 18.51
N ALA A 676 2.90 36.90 18.52
CA ALA A 676 4.17 36.28 18.88
C ALA A 676 4.45 34.92 18.18
N SER A 677 3.87 34.69 16.99
CA SER A 677 3.89 33.38 16.31
C SER A 677 5.06 33.19 15.34
N GLY A 678 5.98 34.16 15.24
CA GLY A 678 7.07 34.14 14.26
C GLY A 678 8.18 33.10 14.51
N THR A 679 8.04 32.28 15.55
CA THR A 679 8.91 31.12 15.84
C THR A 679 8.14 29.82 16.02
N ASN A 680 6.81 29.87 15.88
CA ASN A 680 5.92 28.74 16.09
C ASN A 680 5.72 28.00 14.78
N GLY A 681 5.48 26.70 14.84
CA GLY A 681 5.17 25.91 13.67
C GLY A 681 4.05 26.55 12.84
N ASP A 682 4.16 26.47 11.52
CA ASP A 682 3.23 27.10 10.59
C ASP A 682 2.82 26.17 9.46
N VAL A 683 1.67 26.48 8.87
CA VAL A 683 1.21 25.83 7.66
C VAL A 683 0.72 26.86 6.66
N TRP A 684 0.80 26.51 5.38
CA TRP A 684 0.65 27.45 4.29
C TRP A 684 -0.46 27.09 3.32
N TYR A 685 -1.19 28.10 2.87
CA TYR A 685 -2.19 28.00 1.82
C TYR A 685 -1.92 29.04 0.75
N ARG A 686 -2.28 28.74 -0.49
CA ARG A 686 -2.11 29.61 -1.65
C ARG A 686 -3.47 29.90 -2.25
N PHE A 687 -3.87 31.16 -2.21
CA PHE A 687 -5.03 31.66 -2.94
C PHE A 687 -4.56 32.41 -4.20
N THR A 688 -5.10 32.03 -5.36
CA THR A 688 -4.88 32.78 -6.61
C THR A 688 -6.14 33.54 -6.92
N THR A 689 -6.06 34.87 -6.90
CA THR A 689 -7.22 35.74 -7.15
C THR A 689 -7.78 35.45 -8.53
N PRO A 690 -9.12 35.34 -8.68
CA PRO A 690 -9.78 35.16 -9.97
C PRO A 690 -9.45 36.27 -11.00
N GLY A 691 -10.09 36.18 -12.18
CA GLY A 691 -9.85 37.12 -13.28
C GLY A 691 -10.26 38.57 -13.01
N CYS A 692 -10.85 38.86 -11.85
CA CYS A 692 -11.22 40.20 -11.41
C CYS A 692 -10.65 40.48 -10.00
N GLY A 693 -10.55 41.76 -9.62
CA GLY A 693 -10.17 42.14 -8.26
C GLY A 693 -11.37 42.02 -7.30
N GLY A 694 -11.09 41.93 -6.01
CA GLY A 694 -12.12 41.69 -5.01
C GLY A 694 -11.59 41.77 -3.59
N THR A 695 -12.40 41.34 -2.63
CA THR A 695 -12.01 41.25 -1.22
C THR A 695 -11.82 39.79 -0.84
N LEU A 696 -10.59 39.42 -0.48
CA LEU A 696 -10.28 38.13 0.13
C LEU A 696 -10.48 38.24 1.63
N VAL A 697 -11.31 37.38 2.20
CA VAL A 697 -11.49 37.20 3.63
C VAL A 697 -11.02 35.80 4.02
N VAL A 698 -10.16 35.73 5.01
CA VAL A 698 -9.62 34.49 5.55
C VAL A 698 -9.79 34.52 7.05
N THR A 699 -10.39 33.47 7.59
CA THR A 699 -10.71 33.41 9.01
C THR A 699 -10.61 31.99 9.56
N THR A 700 -10.19 31.87 10.80
CA THR A 700 -10.17 30.62 11.56
C THR A 700 -11.38 30.45 12.48
N CYS A 701 -12.37 31.35 12.37
CA CYS A 701 -13.64 31.24 13.08
C CYS A 701 -14.24 29.84 12.96
N GLY A 702 -14.62 29.25 14.10
CA GLY A 702 -15.24 27.92 14.16
C GLY A 702 -14.26 26.80 14.54
N THR A 703 -13.08 27.15 15.06
CA THR A 703 -12.11 26.18 15.57
C THR A 703 -12.59 25.61 16.92
N HIS A 704 -13.09 24.36 16.91
CA HIS A 704 -13.51 23.57 18.10
C HIS A 704 -14.66 24.16 18.96
N ASP A 705 -15.61 24.88 18.38
CA ASP A 705 -16.67 25.61 19.10
C ASP A 705 -18.02 24.88 19.24
N ASP A 706 -18.04 23.54 19.31
CA ASP A 706 -19.29 22.78 19.53
C ASP A 706 -19.80 22.95 20.98
N GLY A 707 -20.57 24.03 21.20
CA GLY A 707 -21.09 24.44 22.52
C GLY A 707 -20.85 25.91 22.88
N GLY A 708 -20.08 26.65 22.08
CA GLY A 708 -19.81 28.07 22.25
C GLY A 708 -18.80 28.43 23.35
N GLU A 709 -17.87 27.54 23.71
CA GLU A 709 -16.65 27.89 24.44
C GLU A 709 -15.43 27.62 23.55
N ASP A 710 -14.57 28.62 23.36
CA ASP A 710 -13.36 28.57 22.50
C ASP A 710 -12.21 27.82 23.20
N THR A 711 -12.27 26.49 23.16
CA THR A 711 -11.26 25.59 23.75
C THR A 711 -10.17 25.14 22.78
N GLY A 712 -10.17 25.63 21.52
CA GLY A 712 -9.24 25.22 20.46
C GLY A 712 -7.84 25.84 20.54
N VAL A 713 -7.06 25.78 19.46
CA VAL A 713 -5.79 26.52 19.37
C VAL A 713 -6.06 28.02 19.21
N ASP A 714 -5.26 28.84 19.89
CA ASP A 714 -5.22 30.29 19.65
C ASP A 714 -4.46 30.57 18.36
N THR A 715 -5.19 30.96 17.32
CA THR A 715 -4.72 31.01 15.93
C THR A 715 -4.15 32.38 15.58
N VAL A 716 -3.15 32.39 14.70
CA VAL A 716 -2.57 33.61 14.13
C VAL A 716 -2.49 33.46 12.63
N ILE A 717 -3.21 34.31 11.89
CA ILE A 717 -3.19 34.34 10.42
C ILE A 717 -2.31 35.49 9.93
N ALA A 718 -1.48 35.21 8.93
CA ALA A 718 -0.69 36.21 8.23
C ALA A 718 -0.74 36.01 6.72
N MET A 719 -0.74 37.11 5.95
CA MET A 719 -0.75 37.06 4.48
C MET A 719 0.58 37.56 3.90
N PHE A 720 1.05 36.93 2.82
CA PHE A 720 2.32 37.22 2.15
C PHE A 720 2.15 37.24 0.63
N ASN A 721 3.04 37.96 -0.06
CA ASN A 721 3.10 37.98 -1.53
C ASN A 721 3.92 36.83 -2.14
N THR A 722 4.94 36.34 -1.43
CA THR A 722 5.80 35.21 -1.81
C THR A 722 6.37 34.53 -0.57
N CYS A 723 6.86 33.29 -0.68
CA CYS A 723 7.61 32.65 0.41
C CYS A 723 8.85 33.47 0.77
N GLY A 724 9.05 33.74 2.07
CA GLY A 724 10.08 34.64 2.57
C GLY A 724 9.91 36.12 2.13
N GLY A 725 8.74 36.48 1.59
CA GLY A 725 8.41 37.81 1.09
C GLY A 725 7.97 38.79 2.17
N ALA A 726 7.38 39.92 1.74
CA ALA A 726 6.88 40.92 2.67
C ALA A 726 5.52 40.50 3.22
N GLN A 727 5.34 40.61 4.55
CA GLN A 727 4.05 40.42 5.19
C GLN A 727 3.08 41.54 4.77
N LEU A 728 1.93 41.15 4.23
CA LEU A 728 0.86 42.03 3.77
C LEU A 728 -0.09 42.40 4.90
N ALA A 729 -0.45 41.42 5.72
CA ALA A 729 -1.36 41.58 6.87
C ALA A 729 -1.09 40.49 7.92
N CYS A 730 -1.55 40.74 9.14
CA CYS A 730 -1.44 39.82 10.29
C CYS A 730 -2.62 40.07 11.22
N ASN A 731 -3.22 39.02 11.75
CA ASN A 731 -4.13 39.09 12.87
C ASN A 731 -3.94 37.87 13.79
N ASP A 732 -4.12 38.06 15.09
CA ASP A 732 -4.20 36.99 16.10
C ASP A 732 -5.65 36.80 16.55
N ASP A 733 -6.34 37.86 16.96
CA ASP A 733 -7.69 37.72 17.51
C ASP A 733 -8.74 38.51 16.71
N THR A 734 -9.96 37.99 16.66
CA THR A 734 -11.12 38.72 16.16
C THR A 734 -12.35 38.56 17.06
N ALA A 735 -13.04 39.67 17.33
CA ALA A 735 -14.30 39.67 18.08
C ALA A 735 -15.54 39.44 17.18
N ILE A 736 -15.34 39.04 15.92
CA ILE A 736 -16.39 38.98 14.88
C ILE A 736 -16.99 37.57 14.76
N CYS A 737 -16.32 36.52 15.23
CA CYS A 737 -16.82 35.15 15.14
C CYS A 737 -18.15 35.01 15.91
N LEU A 738 -19.20 34.53 15.21
CA LEU A 738 -20.54 34.38 15.79
C LEU A 738 -20.60 33.08 16.60
N ASN A 739 -21.00 33.18 17.86
CA ASN A 739 -21.12 32.09 18.87
C ASN A 739 -19.87 31.76 19.69
N ASP A 740 -18.82 32.58 19.63
CA ASP A 740 -17.72 32.48 20.60
C ASP A 740 -18.15 33.04 21.97
N GLY A 741 -18.43 32.15 22.92
CA GLY A 741 -18.56 32.47 24.32
C GLY A 741 -17.23 32.25 25.03
N GLY A 742 -16.31 33.20 24.94
CA GLY A 742 -14.96 33.02 25.49
C GLY A 742 -14.06 34.25 25.43
N ALA A 743 -12.76 33.99 25.56
CA ALA A 743 -11.74 34.91 25.05
C ALA A 743 -11.64 34.69 23.54
N ASN A 744 -11.50 35.75 22.73
CA ASN A 744 -11.35 35.58 21.29
C ASN A 744 -9.99 34.94 21.01
N ARG A 745 -9.93 33.75 20.40
CA ARG A 745 -8.67 33.09 20.01
C ARG A 745 -8.63 32.74 18.51
N ASP A 746 -9.70 33.07 17.80
CA ASP A 746 -9.80 32.96 16.35
C ASP A 746 -9.32 34.23 15.65
N SER A 747 -8.64 34.03 14.52
CA SER A 747 -8.10 35.08 13.66
C SER A 747 -9.01 35.37 12.47
N LEU A 748 -9.10 36.64 12.07
CA LEU A 748 -9.74 37.05 10.81
C LEU A 748 -8.93 38.14 10.11
N LEU A 749 -8.71 37.97 8.81
CA LEU A 749 -8.10 38.97 7.94
C LEU A 749 -8.96 39.19 6.70
N SER A 750 -9.13 40.46 6.32
CA SER A 750 -9.74 40.87 5.07
C SER A 750 -8.80 41.80 4.30
N ARG A 751 -8.62 41.58 3.01
CA ARG A 751 -7.78 42.44 2.16
C ARG A 751 -8.33 42.53 0.74
N SER A 752 -8.31 43.73 0.18
CA SER A 752 -8.53 43.94 -1.26
C SER A 752 -7.36 43.38 -2.07
N VAL A 753 -7.68 42.56 -3.07
CA VAL A 753 -6.73 41.87 -3.94
C VAL A 753 -6.95 42.26 -5.40
N ASP A 754 -5.86 42.38 -6.15
CA ASP A 754 -5.92 42.66 -7.60
C ASP A 754 -6.17 41.37 -8.40
N SER A 755 -6.74 41.49 -9.60
CA SER A 755 -6.94 40.37 -10.54
C SER A 755 -5.64 39.57 -10.75
N GLY A 756 -5.72 38.25 -10.56
CA GLY A 756 -4.59 37.33 -10.69
C GLY A 756 -3.49 37.45 -9.63
N GLU A 757 -3.68 38.26 -8.58
CA GLU A 757 -2.73 38.33 -7.45
C GLU A 757 -2.68 36.99 -6.71
N VAL A 758 -1.47 36.51 -6.41
CA VAL A 758 -1.26 35.30 -5.60
C VAL A 758 -0.98 35.70 -4.17
N ILE A 759 -1.81 35.21 -3.24
CA ILE A 759 -1.68 35.43 -1.80
C ILE A 759 -1.30 34.11 -1.13
N LEU A 760 -0.24 34.15 -0.32
CA LEU A 760 0.11 33.08 0.59
C LEU A 760 -0.46 33.40 1.97
N ILE A 761 -1.19 32.45 2.53
CA ILE A 761 -1.85 32.52 3.82
C ILE A 761 -1.07 31.59 4.75
N ARG A 762 -0.50 32.15 5.81
CA ARG A 762 0.17 31.44 6.88
C ARG A 762 -0.78 31.32 8.06
N VAL A 763 -0.93 30.14 8.62
CA VAL A 763 -1.63 29.91 9.90
C VAL A 763 -0.63 29.35 10.90
N SER A 764 -0.66 29.82 12.15
CA SER A 764 0.24 29.40 13.23
C SER A 764 -0.44 29.59 14.59
N SER A 765 0.17 29.14 15.69
CA SER A 765 -0.37 29.32 17.04
C SER A 765 0.14 30.60 17.70
N PHE A 766 -0.62 31.15 18.65
CA PHE A 766 -0.25 32.31 19.44
C PHE A 766 0.84 31.97 20.47
N SER A 767 1.88 32.81 20.54
CA SER A 767 2.91 32.81 21.58
C SER A 767 3.49 31.44 21.93
N THR A 768 3.03 30.80 23.01
CA THR A 768 3.53 29.50 23.49
C THR A 768 2.39 28.49 23.59
N ASP A 769 1.24 28.79 22.98
CA ASP A 769 0.11 27.89 22.96
C ASP A 769 0.47 26.64 22.18
N ALA A 770 -0.03 25.52 22.70
CA ALA A 770 0.20 24.23 22.09
C ALA A 770 -0.42 24.21 20.68
N PRO A 771 0.28 23.66 19.68
CA PRO A 771 -0.31 23.45 18.37
C PRO A 771 -1.51 22.48 18.46
N ASP A 772 -2.56 22.75 17.69
CA ASP A 772 -3.76 21.92 17.60
C ASP A 772 -4.39 22.02 16.20
N ASP A 773 -5.50 21.33 15.98
CA ASP A 773 -6.30 21.41 14.76
C ASP A 773 -7.12 22.71 14.71
N PHE A 774 -7.33 23.23 13.48
CA PHE A 774 -8.08 24.46 13.21
C PHE A 774 -8.95 24.34 11.97
N PHE A 775 -9.96 25.21 11.86
CA PHE A 775 -10.69 25.43 10.62
C PHE A 775 -10.22 26.69 9.92
N LEU A 776 -10.11 26.67 8.60
CA LEU A 776 -9.80 27.83 7.76
C LEU A 776 -10.95 28.04 6.79
N ASN A 777 -11.64 29.16 6.92
CA ASN A 777 -12.65 29.60 5.97
C ASN A 777 -12.05 30.67 5.08
N VAL A 778 -12.08 30.41 3.78
CA VAL A 778 -11.64 31.32 2.74
C VAL A 778 -12.88 31.76 1.97
N SER A 779 -13.18 33.05 1.98
CA SER A 779 -14.20 33.63 1.11
C SER A 779 -13.58 34.74 0.27
N TYR A 780 -14.12 34.90 -0.92
CA TYR A 780 -13.70 35.93 -1.85
C TYR A 780 -14.96 36.52 -2.47
N GLU A 781 -15.06 37.85 -2.45
CA GLU A 781 -16.19 38.55 -3.04
C GLU A 781 -15.65 39.52 -4.10
N PRO A 782 -16.12 39.45 -5.35
CA PRO A 782 -15.82 40.46 -6.36
C PRO A 782 -16.19 41.86 -5.88
N GLU A 783 -15.44 42.90 -6.28
CA GLU A 783 -15.76 44.27 -5.84
C GLU A 783 -17.18 44.72 -6.21
N ASN A 784 -17.73 44.15 -7.29
CA ASN A 784 -19.04 44.49 -7.83
C ASN A 784 -20.13 43.43 -7.56
N ASP A 785 -20.01 42.72 -6.45
CA ASP A 785 -20.97 41.72 -5.99
C ASP A 785 -22.30 42.33 -5.49
N ASP A 786 -22.25 43.33 -4.61
CA ASP A 786 -23.46 44.02 -4.12
C ASP A 786 -24.03 44.94 -5.22
N CYS A 787 -25.34 44.90 -5.45
CA CYS A 787 -26.04 45.87 -6.30
C CYS A 787 -25.90 47.33 -5.82
N GLY A 788 -25.28 47.60 -4.68
CA GLY A 788 -24.87 48.91 -4.20
C GLY A 788 -23.53 49.39 -4.76
N ASN A 789 -22.66 48.48 -5.20
CA ASN A 789 -21.30 48.76 -5.64
C ASN A 789 -21.09 48.28 -7.09
N PHE A 790 -21.19 49.19 -8.06
CA PHE A 790 -21.15 48.83 -9.49
C PHE A 790 -19.80 49.11 -10.11
N GLU A 791 -19.33 48.19 -10.95
CA GLU A 791 -18.27 48.50 -11.90
C GLU A 791 -18.83 49.28 -13.11
N VAL A 792 -18.09 50.28 -13.61
CA VAL A 792 -18.53 51.07 -14.77
C VAL A 792 -18.06 50.39 -16.05
N ALA A 793 -19.01 49.84 -16.82
CA ALA A 793 -18.75 49.30 -18.14
C ALA A 793 -18.82 50.40 -19.21
N THR A 794 -17.88 50.35 -20.16
CA THR A 794 -17.86 51.25 -21.34
C THR A 794 -18.07 50.46 -22.64
N LEU A 795 -18.17 51.16 -23.76
CA LEU A 795 -18.20 50.50 -25.07
C LEU A 795 -16.91 49.72 -25.32
N GLY A 796 -17.05 48.53 -25.91
CA GLY A 796 -15.96 47.57 -26.08
C GLY A 796 -16.06 46.44 -25.07
N SER A 797 -14.92 45.83 -24.77
CA SER A 797 -14.82 44.63 -23.94
C SER A 797 -14.27 44.98 -22.55
N THR A 798 -14.96 44.51 -21.52
CA THR A 798 -14.58 44.63 -20.10
C THR A 798 -14.49 43.21 -19.54
N PRO A 799 -13.36 42.77 -18.97
CA PRO A 799 -13.30 41.47 -18.30
C PRO A 799 -14.20 41.48 -17.07
N PHE A 800 -14.81 40.35 -16.74
CA PHE A 800 -15.56 40.19 -15.49
C PHE A 800 -15.35 38.78 -14.94
N CYS A 801 -15.63 38.63 -13.65
CA CYS A 801 -15.76 37.32 -13.02
C CYS A 801 -16.90 37.37 -11.99
N ASN A 802 -17.67 36.29 -11.88
CA ASN A 802 -18.75 36.16 -10.89
C ASN A 802 -18.45 35.06 -9.86
N VAL A 803 -17.19 34.65 -9.76
CA VAL A 803 -16.72 33.67 -8.77
C VAL A 803 -16.80 34.33 -7.40
N GLY A 804 -17.53 33.70 -6.48
CA GLY A 804 -17.72 34.18 -5.11
C GLY A 804 -18.76 35.28 -4.93
N ALA A 805 -19.50 35.60 -5.99
CA ALA A 805 -20.60 36.55 -5.89
C ALA A 805 -21.79 35.94 -5.14
N GLU A 806 -22.41 36.71 -4.24
CA GLU A 806 -23.70 36.38 -3.66
C GLU A 806 -24.82 36.47 -4.71
N THR A 807 -26.03 36.04 -4.34
CA THR A 807 -27.23 36.25 -5.17
C THR A 807 -28.13 37.28 -4.51
N ASP A 808 -27.92 38.56 -4.84
CA ASP A 808 -28.62 39.69 -4.22
C ASP A 808 -29.63 40.38 -5.16
N GLY A 809 -29.66 39.96 -6.43
CA GLY A 809 -30.55 40.53 -7.43
C GLY A 809 -32.02 40.11 -7.34
N PRO A 810 -32.92 40.83 -8.04
CA PRO A 810 -34.35 40.53 -8.04
C PRO A 810 -34.64 39.09 -8.52
N ALA A 811 -35.64 38.43 -7.93
CA ALA A 811 -36.07 37.07 -8.30
C ALA A 811 -36.65 36.92 -9.73
N GLY A 812 -36.64 37.98 -10.53
CA GLY A 812 -37.00 37.91 -11.95
C GLY A 812 -35.77 37.53 -12.75
N CYS A 813 -35.91 36.51 -13.61
CA CYS A 813 -34.85 36.03 -14.49
C CYS A 813 -33.69 35.39 -13.67
N ASN A 814 -33.77 34.05 -13.49
CA ASN A 814 -33.08 33.21 -12.49
C ASN A 814 -31.54 33.19 -12.56
N ALA A 815 -30.88 34.35 -12.47
CA ALA A 815 -29.44 34.46 -12.27
C ALA A 815 -29.09 34.10 -10.82
N SER A 816 -28.03 33.32 -10.65
CA SER A 816 -27.32 33.10 -9.39
C SER A 816 -25.89 33.63 -9.50
N GLU A 817 -25.31 34.00 -8.35
CA GLU A 817 -23.93 34.51 -8.22
C GLU A 817 -23.72 35.69 -9.17
N ASP A 818 -24.32 36.83 -8.83
CA ASP A 818 -24.47 37.95 -9.76
C ASP A 818 -23.58 39.15 -9.46
N VAL A 819 -22.91 39.63 -10.50
CA VAL A 819 -22.09 40.84 -10.47
C VAL A 819 -22.72 41.97 -11.28
N TRP A 820 -22.44 43.19 -10.85
CA TRP A 820 -23.19 44.37 -11.27
C TRP A 820 -22.33 45.39 -12.02
N PHE A 821 -22.83 45.79 -13.18
CA PHE A 821 -22.22 46.81 -14.02
C PHE A 821 -23.17 47.97 -14.28
N ARG A 822 -22.61 49.17 -14.45
CA ARG A 822 -23.32 50.34 -14.95
C ARG A 822 -22.81 50.75 -16.31
N TYR A 823 -23.75 50.96 -17.23
CA TYR A 823 -23.46 51.46 -18.56
C TYR A 823 -24.24 52.77 -18.80
N THR A 824 -23.54 53.87 -19.08
CA THR A 824 -24.17 55.12 -19.50
C THR A 824 -24.06 55.28 -21.00
N ALA A 825 -25.20 55.28 -21.69
CA ALA A 825 -25.22 55.34 -23.14
C ALA A 825 -24.75 56.72 -23.63
N GLY A 826 -23.72 56.74 -24.48
CA GLY A 826 -23.18 57.99 -25.05
C GLY A 826 -24.02 58.59 -26.17
N ALA A 827 -24.94 57.82 -26.77
CA ALA A 827 -25.82 58.22 -27.86
C ALA A 827 -27.14 57.42 -27.81
N ASN A 828 -28.17 57.89 -28.53
CA ASN A 828 -29.35 57.09 -28.82
C ASN A 828 -28.95 55.96 -29.79
N GLY A 829 -29.48 54.76 -29.62
CA GLY A 829 -29.19 53.66 -30.52
C GLY A 829 -29.50 52.30 -29.94
N GLN A 830 -29.20 51.26 -30.71
CA GLN A 830 -29.38 49.89 -30.27
C GLN A 830 -28.10 49.42 -29.56
N ALA A 831 -28.19 49.19 -28.25
CA ALA A 831 -27.10 48.63 -27.46
C ALA A 831 -27.23 47.11 -27.41
N THR A 832 -26.14 46.41 -27.73
CA THR A 832 -26.00 44.97 -27.55
C THR A 832 -24.98 44.69 -26.47
N VAL A 833 -25.43 44.04 -25.41
CA VAL A 833 -24.63 43.53 -24.30
C VAL A 833 -24.44 42.04 -24.52
N SER A 834 -23.19 41.58 -24.52
CA SER A 834 -22.82 40.24 -24.93
C SER A 834 -21.80 39.64 -23.97
N LEU A 835 -22.05 38.39 -23.55
CA LEU A 835 -21.15 37.56 -22.77
C LEU A 835 -20.57 36.39 -23.60
N CYS A 836 -20.68 36.49 -24.94
CA CYS A 836 -20.25 35.43 -25.85
C CYS A 836 -18.78 35.05 -25.68
N GLY A 837 -18.50 33.74 -25.71
CA GLY A 837 -17.17 33.18 -25.46
C GLY A 837 -16.88 32.89 -23.99
N SER A 838 -17.90 32.89 -23.12
CA SER A 838 -17.74 32.50 -21.72
C SER A 838 -17.55 30.99 -21.60
N LEU A 839 -16.86 30.55 -20.54
CA LEU A 839 -16.54 29.13 -20.32
C LEU A 839 -17.61 28.38 -19.52
N TYR A 840 -18.70 29.05 -19.17
CA TYR A 840 -19.78 28.55 -18.33
C TYR A 840 -21.12 29.08 -18.84
N ASP A 841 -22.21 28.46 -18.37
CA ASP A 841 -23.58 28.84 -18.72
C ASP A 841 -23.95 30.17 -18.04
N THR A 842 -24.02 31.23 -18.87
CA THR A 842 -24.15 32.60 -18.38
C THR A 842 -25.60 33.04 -18.29
N TYR A 843 -25.84 34.03 -17.45
CA TYR A 843 -27.11 34.72 -17.33
C TYR A 843 -26.90 36.23 -17.43
N LEU A 844 -27.72 36.91 -18.22
CA LEU A 844 -27.65 38.36 -18.40
C LEU A 844 -29.02 39.01 -18.20
N ALA A 845 -29.06 40.15 -17.50
CA ALA A 845 -30.22 41.02 -17.45
C ALA A 845 -29.82 42.49 -17.52
N VAL A 846 -30.66 43.31 -18.17
CA VAL A 846 -30.48 44.76 -18.27
C VAL A 846 -31.71 45.47 -17.68
N TYR A 847 -31.47 46.45 -16.82
CA TYR A 847 -32.49 47.25 -16.14
C TYR A 847 -32.38 48.72 -16.53
N GLY A 848 -33.54 49.37 -16.67
CA GLY A 848 -33.64 50.81 -16.95
C GLY A 848 -33.59 51.68 -15.69
N SER A 849 -33.24 51.13 -14.54
CA SER A 849 -33.11 51.87 -13.28
C SER A 849 -31.75 51.64 -12.64
N THR A 850 -31.30 52.61 -11.84
CA THR A 850 -30.05 52.57 -11.06
C THR A 850 -30.28 52.29 -9.57
N ALA A 851 -31.50 51.89 -9.20
CA ALA A 851 -31.85 51.49 -7.84
C ALA A 851 -31.23 50.13 -7.50
N CYS A 852 -31.09 49.83 -6.20
CA CYS A 852 -30.63 48.55 -5.69
C CYS A 852 -31.62 48.06 -4.60
N PRO A 853 -32.27 46.90 -4.78
CA PRO A 853 -32.30 46.08 -6.01
C PRO A 853 -32.92 46.84 -7.20
N PRO A 854 -32.45 46.62 -8.44
CA PRO A 854 -32.98 47.35 -9.59
C PRO A 854 -34.39 46.91 -9.96
N VAL A 855 -35.18 47.89 -10.40
CA VAL A 855 -36.54 47.71 -10.94
C VAL A 855 -36.56 48.00 -12.43
N ASN A 856 -37.67 47.68 -13.11
CA ASN A 856 -37.84 47.92 -14.55
C ASN A 856 -36.80 47.17 -15.42
N GLN A 857 -36.85 45.83 -15.36
CA GLN A 857 -36.08 44.96 -16.24
C GLN A 857 -36.51 45.19 -17.69
N LEU A 858 -35.56 45.56 -18.55
CA LEU A 858 -35.79 45.82 -19.97
C LEU A 858 -35.73 44.52 -20.78
N ALA A 859 -34.78 43.66 -20.45
CA ALA A 859 -34.59 42.36 -21.07
C ALA A 859 -33.77 41.44 -20.14
N CYS A 860 -33.92 40.13 -20.34
CA CYS A 860 -33.01 39.11 -19.79
C CYS A 860 -32.80 38.00 -20.83
N ASN A 861 -31.70 37.27 -20.70
CA ASN A 861 -31.37 36.12 -21.52
C ASN A 861 -30.47 35.17 -20.72
N ASP A 862 -30.66 33.86 -20.88
CA ASP A 862 -29.77 32.78 -20.44
C ASP A 862 -29.03 32.21 -21.67
N ASP A 863 -29.77 31.65 -22.62
CA ASP A 863 -29.19 30.97 -23.79
C ASP A 863 -29.53 31.67 -25.10
N ASN A 864 -28.76 31.39 -26.14
CA ASN A 864 -29.11 31.71 -27.54
C ASN A 864 -29.48 33.18 -27.80
N GLY A 865 -28.70 34.10 -27.23
CA GLY A 865 -28.92 35.53 -27.41
C GLY A 865 -28.65 36.02 -28.86
N PRO A 866 -28.97 37.30 -29.17
CA PRO A 866 -28.84 37.86 -30.50
C PRO A 866 -27.40 37.94 -31.04
N ALA A 867 -26.37 37.90 -30.19
CA ALA A 867 -24.98 38.00 -30.59
C ALA A 867 -24.29 36.63 -30.79
N CYS A 868 -24.78 35.57 -30.15
CA CYS A 868 -24.23 34.21 -30.28
C CYS A 868 -25.29 33.15 -29.90
N ALA A 869 -25.16 31.98 -30.52
CA ALA A 869 -25.94 30.79 -30.17
C ALA A 869 -25.16 29.91 -29.18
N GLY A 870 -25.86 29.13 -28.36
CA GLY A 870 -25.26 28.28 -27.32
C GLY A 870 -25.65 28.72 -25.92
N LEU A 871 -24.78 28.42 -24.95
CA LEU A 871 -24.95 28.66 -23.50
C LEU A 871 -24.54 30.08 -23.05
N ASP A 872 -24.20 30.93 -24.02
CA ASP A 872 -23.78 32.30 -23.75
C ASP A 872 -24.97 33.26 -23.90
N SER A 873 -25.11 34.16 -22.93
CA SER A 873 -26.12 35.19 -22.93
C SER A 873 -25.72 36.40 -23.75
N SER A 874 -26.68 36.94 -24.51
CA SER A 874 -26.59 38.30 -25.02
C SER A 874 -27.97 38.95 -25.07
N ILE A 875 -28.01 40.28 -25.05
CA ILE A 875 -29.23 41.08 -25.05
C ILE A 875 -29.04 42.29 -25.94
N THR A 876 -30.11 42.67 -26.65
CA THR A 876 -30.17 43.91 -27.40
C THR A 876 -31.35 44.76 -26.91
N PHE A 877 -31.11 46.04 -26.63
CA PHE A 877 -32.14 46.99 -26.16
C PHE A 877 -31.91 48.40 -26.73
N ASP A 878 -32.96 49.22 -26.72
CA ASP A 878 -32.89 50.62 -27.15
C ASP A 878 -32.29 51.48 -26.03
N ALA A 879 -31.08 51.97 -26.26
CA ALA A 879 -30.34 52.84 -25.36
C ALA A 879 -30.59 54.32 -25.70
N VAL A 880 -30.83 55.12 -24.66
CA VAL A 880 -31.07 56.57 -24.76
C VAL A 880 -29.86 57.32 -24.23
N ALA A 881 -29.36 58.28 -25.00
CA ALA A 881 -28.21 59.11 -24.67
C ALA A 881 -28.33 59.72 -23.27
N GLY A 882 -27.29 59.56 -22.46
CA GLY A 882 -27.22 60.08 -21.09
C GLY A 882 -28.01 59.26 -20.06
N THR A 883 -28.70 58.19 -20.46
CA THR A 883 -29.35 57.27 -19.52
C THR A 883 -28.35 56.21 -19.05
N THR A 884 -28.33 55.96 -17.73
CA THR A 884 -27.54 54.90 -17.12
C THR A 884 -28.40 53.65 -16.94
N TYR A 885 -27.91 52.53 -17.47
CA TYR A 885 -28.49 51.21 -17.37
C TYR A 885 -27.70 50.37 -16.38
N THR A 886 -28.41 49.54 -15.63
CA THR A 886 -27.81 48.54 -14.74
C THR A 886 -27.79 47.20 -15.45
N ILE A 887 -26.64 46.54 -15.49
CA ILE A 887 -26.42 45.25 -16.11
C ILE A 887 -26.10 44.27 -14.99
N ARG A 888 -26.85 43.18 -14.93
CA ARG A 888 -26.65 42.05 -14.01
C ARG A 888 -26.10 40.88 -14.80
N ILE A 889 -24.98 40.34 -14.36
CA ILE A 889 -24.37 39.15 -14.96
C ILE A 889 -24.27 38.09 -13.87
N GLY A 890 -24.84 36.92 -14.09
CA GLY A 890 -24.64 35.76 -13.22
C GLY A 890 -24.50 34.49 -14.05
N GLY A 891 -24.72 33.34 -13.46
CA GLY A 891 -24.82 32.07 -14.21
C GLY A 891 -26.12 31.32 -13.96
N PHE A 892 -26.35 30.31 -14.81
CA PHE A 892 -27.50 29.43 -14.71
C PHE A 892 -27.24 28.32 -13.67
N LEU A 893 -28.15 28.17 -12.70
CA LEU A 893 -28.11 27.12 -11.66
C LEU A 893 -26.80 27.06 -10.83
N GLY A 894 -26.19 28.20 -10.54
CA GLY A 894 -24.94 28.30 -9.76
C GLY A 894 -23.67 28.14 -10.59
N ALA A 895 -23.75 28.30 -11.91
CA ALA A 895 -22.57 28.35 -12.75
C ALA A 895 -21.80 29.66 -12.52
N ASN A 896 -20.48 29.57 -12.40
CA ASN A 896 -19.61 30.74 -12.30
C ASN A 896 -18.33 30.57 -13.12
N GLY A 897 -17.65 31.69 -13.31
CA GLY A 897 -16.34 31.74 -13.91
C GLY A 897 -15.97 33.12 -14.43
N ASN A 898 -14.90 33.15 -15.21
CA ASN A 898 -14.43 34.36 -15.89
C ASN A 898 -15.11 34.51 -17.25
N GLY A 899 -15.39 35.76 -17.64
CA GLY A 899 -15.97 36.10 -18.93
C GLY A 899 -15.53 37.48 -19.43
N THR A 900 -16.03 37.86 -20.61
CA THR A 900 -15.82 39.19 -21.17
C THR A 900 -17.16 39.84 -21.50
N LEU A 901 -17.49 40.93 -20.80
CA LEU A 901 -18.63 41.78 -21.05
C LEU A 901 -18.32 42.66 -22.25
N THR A 902 -18.97 42.41 -23.38
CA THR A 902 -18.85 43.25 -24.58
C THR A 902 -20.10 44.10 -24.75
N ILE A 903 -19.95 45.41 -24.69
CA ILE A 903 -21.02 46.37 -24.99
C ILE A 903 -20.71 47.03 -26.33
N SER A 904 -21.58 46.83 -27.31
CA SER A 904 -21.59 47.58 -28.55
C SER A 904 -22.83 48.47 -28.59
N LEU A 905 -22.65 49.71 -29.05
CA LEU A 905 -23.77 50.62 -29.33
C LEU A 905 -23.68 50.95 -30.80
N ILE A 906 -24.64 50.44 -31.55
CA ILE A 906 -24.84 50.91 -32.91
C ILE A 906 -25.67 52.18 -32.75
N GLY A 907 -24.97 53.32 -32.82
CA GLY A 907 -25.60 54.63 -32.86
C GLY A 907 -26.53 54.69 -34.06
N GLY A 908 -27.82 54.55 -33.81
CA GLY A 908 -28.82 54.98 -34.76
C GLY A 908 -28.74 56.50 -34.77
N ASN A 909 -28.44 57.09 -35.94
CA ASN A 909 -28.74 58.50 -36.11
C ASN A 909 -30.25 58.66 -35.97
N ASP A 910 -30.70 59.04 -34.77
CA ASP A 910 -32.02 59.60 -34.50
C ASP A 910 -32.11 60.96 -35.20
N CYS A 911 -32.20 60.93 -36.53
CA CYS A 911 -32.18 62.11 -37.38
C CYS A 911 -33.40 63.02 -37.12
N ASN A 912 -34.43 62.52 -36.41
CA ASN A 912 -35.68 63.23 -36.17
C ASN A 912 -35.86 63.69 -34.69
N GLY A 913 -35.00 63.24 -33.77
CA GLY A 913 -34.89 63.73 -32.39
C GLY A 913 -36.01 63.26 -31.45
N ASN A 914 -36.65 62.13 -31.74
CA ASN A 914 -37.74 61.59 -30.91
C ASN A 914 -37.28 60.59 -29.84
N GLY A 915 -35.99 60.24 -29.82
CA GLY A 915 -35.40 59.34 -28.84
C GLY A 915 -35.55 57.84 -29.15
N VAL A 916 -36.09 57.47 -30.32
CA VAL A 916 -36.27 56.07 -30.76
C VAL A 916 -35.86 55.92 -32.23
N PRO A 917 -34.82 55.14 -32.56
CA PRO A 917 -34.49 54.84 -33.96
C PRO A 917 -35.64 54.09 -34.64
N ASP A 918 -36.26 54.67 -35.68
CA ASP A 918 -37.49 54.13 -36.27
C ASP A 918 -37.57 54.34 -37.81
N PRO A 919 -38.47 53.63 -38.50
CA PRO A 919 -38.59 53.72 -39.96
C PRO A 919 -38.94 55.11 -40.52
N ALA A 920 -39.29 56.11 -39.69
CA ALA A 920 -39.55 57.47 -40.13
C ALA A 920 -38.28 58.23 -40.57
N GLU A 921 -37.07 57.76 -40.23
CA GLU A 921 -35.81 58.32 -40.75
C GLU A 921 -35.68 58.17 -42.29
N ILE A 922 -36.33 57.18 -42.90
CA ILE A 922 -36.28 56.90 -44.35
C ILE A 922 -37.01 57.99 -45.17
N ALA A 923 -37.94 58.74 -44.58
CA ALA A 923 -38.77 59.70 -45.31
C ALA A 923 -38.20 61.12 -45.36
N GLY A 924 -37.20 61.43 -44.51
CA GLY A 924 -36.78 62.82 -44.23
C GLY A 924 -35.71 63.39 -45.16
N ASN A 925 -34.85 62.56 -45.76
CA ASN A 925 -33.76 63.08 -46.61
C ASN A 925 -33.31 62.12 -47.72
N PRO A 926 -34.07 62.02 -48.83
CA PRO A 926 -33.80 61.09 -49.94
C PRO A 926 -32.51 61.36 -50.73
N SER A 927 -31.77 62.43 -50.43
CA SER A 927 -30.61 62.87 -51.21
C SER A 927 -29.28 62.22 -50.80
N LEU A 928 -29.28 61.30 -49.83
CA LEU A 928 -28.09 60.51 -49.47
C LEU A 928 -28.03 59.15 -50.20
N ASP A 929 -29.02 58.84 -51.06
CA ASP A 929 -29.02 57.71 -52.00
C ASP A 929 -28.39 58.13 -53.35
N CYS A 930 -27.05 58.18 -53.39
CA CYS A 930 -26.32 58.63 -54.58
C CYS A 930 -25.97 57.45 -55.49
N PHE A 931 -26.80 57.09 -56.49
CA PHE A 931 -26.39 56.79 -57.89
C PHE A 931 -27.61 56.58 -58.84
N ASN A 932 -27.58 57.19 -60.04
CA ASN A 932 -28.71 57.31 -60.98
C ASN A 932 -28.57 56.38 -62.22
N ALA A 933 -29.60 55.56 -62.49
CA ALA A 933 -29.64 54.55 -63.56
C ALA A 933 -30.45 54.95 -64.82
N ALA A 934 -30.36 56.19 -65.30
CA ALA A 934 -31.11 56.60 -66.49
C ALA A 934 -30.54 56.14 -67.85
N ALA A 935 -29.55 55.22 -67.92
CA ALA A 935 -28.94 54.84 -69.20
C ALA A 935 -28.71 53.33 -69.36
N LEU A 936 -29.74 52.59 -69.84
CA LEU A 936 -29.56 51.29 -70.50
C LEU A 936 -30.44 51.16 -71.74
N PRO A 937 -29.94 50.45 -72.77
CA PRO A 937 -30.79 49.42 -73.36
C PRO A 937 -30.10 48.05 -73.57
N VAL A 938 -30.81 47.04 -73.03
CA VAL A 938 -31.13 45.69 -73.52
C VAL A 938 -30.01 44.71 -73.93
N GLY A 939 -29.79 43.72 -73.03
CA GLY A 939 -29.40 42.35 -73.40
C GLY A 939 -28.26 41.76 -72.59
N GLY A 940 -28.55 41.06 -71.48
CA GLY A 940 -27.56 40.25 -70.75
C GLY A 940 -27.91 40.03 -69.29
N PHE A 941 -27.74 38.81 -68.81
CA PHE A 941 -28.08 38.33 -67.46
C PHE A 941 -27.32 39.05 -66.33
N HIS A 942 -28.02 39.40 -65.23
CA HIS A 942 -27.72 39.15 -63.80
C HIS A 942 -28.46 40.15 -62.88
N ARG A 943 -28.91 39.66 -61.72
CA ARG A 943 -29.74 40.33 -60.70
C ARG A 943 -28.98 41.54 -60.13
N ARG A 944 -29.53 42.77 -60.22
CA ARG A 944 -30.30 43.52 -59.20
C ARG A 944 -29.68 43.55 -57.79
N GLY A 945 -29.01 44.66 -57.45
CA GLY A 945 -29.26 45.40 -56.21
C GLY A 945 -30.19 46.58 -56.55
N GLY A 946 -31.24 46.79 -55.77
CA GLY A 946 -32.31 47.76 -56.03
C GLY A 946 -33.03 48.10 -54.73
N PRO A 947 -34.04 49.00 -54.75
CA PRO A 947 -34.64 49.56 -53.55
C PRO A 947 -35.38 48.48 -52.75
N ASN A 948 -34.79 48.04 -51.65
CA ASN A 948 -35.36 47.07 -50.70
C ASN A 948 -35.76 47.71 -49.37
N GLY A 949 -35.55 49.02 -49.18
CA GLY A 949 -35.85 49.69 -47.92
C GLY A 949 -34.86 49.35 -46.80
N VAL A 950 -33.66 48.91 -47.15
CA VAL A 950 -32.56 48.63 -46.23
C VAL A 950 -31.41 49.60 -46.54
N LEU A 951 -30.79 50.13 -45.49
CA LEU A 951 -29.52 50.84 -45.61
C LEU A 951 -28.42 49.84 -45.96
N ASP A 952 -27.87 49.92 -47.17
CA ASP A 952 -26.71 49.13 -47.56
C ASP A 952 -25.45 49.72 -46.89
N MET A 953 -25.14 49.26 -45.68
CA MET A 953 -23.77 49.27 -45.17
C MET A 953 -23.14 47.90 -45.44
N CYS A 954 -21.85 47.90 -45.82
CA CYS A 954 -21.01 46.73 -46.11
C CYS A 954 -21.05 46.19 -47.54
N GLU A 955 -20.54 46.96 -48.51
CA GLU A 955 -19.97 46.39 -49.74
C GLU A 955 -18.46 46.64 -49.81
N CYS A 956 -17.75 45.61 -50.22
CA CYS A 956 -16.34 45.40 -50.02
C CYS A 956 -15.54 45.80 -51.27
N VAL A 957 -14.99 47.02 -51.28
CA VAL A 957 -14.41 47.64 -52.50
C VAL A 957 -13.21 46.85 -53.05
N ALA A 958 -12.50 46.06 -52.24
CA ALA A 958 -11.28 45.35 -52.62
C ALA A 958 -11.51 44.00 -53.34
N ASP A 959 -12.62 43.29 -53.09
CA ASP A 959 -13.02 42.05 -53.77
C ASP A 959 -13.92 42.38 -54.97
N TRP A 960 -13.32 42.97 -56.01
CA TRP A 960 -14.03 43.47 -57.18
C TRP A 960 -14.77 42.39 -57.97
N ASN A 961 -14.20 41.18 -58.04
CA ASN A 961 -14.78 40.08 -58.77
C ASN A 961 -15.76 39.23 -57.91
N ARG A 962 -15.81 39.51 -56.61
CA ARG A 962 -16.75 38.93 -55.62
C ARG A 962 -16.57 37.43 -55.45
N ASN A 963 -15.34 36.94 -55.51
CA ASN A 963 -15.03 35.53 -55.26
C ASN A 963 -14.67 35.24 -53.80
N GLY A 964 -14.76 36.25 -52.92
CA GLY A 964 -14.43 36.16 -51.49
C GLY A 964 -12.93 36.23 -51.20
N ILE A 965 -12.09 36.53 -52.20
CA ILE A 965 -10.63 36.56 -52.07
C ILE A 965 -10.08 37.78 -52.78
N VAL A 966 -9.49 38.72 -52.02
CA VAL A 966 -8.77 39.86 -52.61
C VAL A 966 -7.46 39.37 -53.25
N GLY A 967 -7.41 39.33 -54.58
CA GLY A 967 -6.26 38.81 -55.32
C GLY A 967 -6.00 39.54 -56.64
N SER A 968 -5.02 39.05 -57.41
CA SER A 968 -4.70 39.63 -58.72
C SER A 968 -5.85 39.54 -59.74
N SER A 969 -6.83 38.66 -59.49
CA SER A 969 -8.09 38.59 -60.23
C SER A 969 -8.94 39.85 -60.09
N ASP A 970 -8.94 40.49 -58.91
CA ASP A 970 -9.78 41.67 -58.61
C ASP A 970 -9.27 42.91 -59.28
N ILE A 971 -7.96 43.16 -59.20
CA ILE A 971 -7.36 44.27 -59.94
C ILE A 971 -7.50 44.08 -61.46
N THR A 972 -7.44 42.84 -61.94
CA THR A 972 -7.67 42.55 -63.36
C THR A 972 -9.12 42.85 -63.75
N ALA A 973 -10.09 42.46 -62.93
CA ALA A 973 -11.50 42.71 -63.15
C ALA A 973 -11.88 44.20 -63.00
N PHE A 974 -11.27 44.91 -62.05
CA PHE A 974 -11.42 46.34 -61.85
C PHE A 974 -10.84 47.12 -63.04
N LEU A 975 -9.61 46.82 -63.46
CA LEU A 975 -9.00 47.49 -64.62
C LEU A 975 -9.80 47.22 -65.91
N ALA A 976 -10.33 46.01 -66.09
CA ALA A 976 -11.22 45.71 -67.21
C ALA A 976 -12.50 46.56 -67.17
N SER A 977 -13.10 46.73 -65.99
CA SER A 977 -14.28 47.60 -65.77
C SER A 977 -13.94 49.07 -66.01
N TRP A 978 -12.79 49.53 -65.51
CA TRP A 978 -12.27 50.89 -65.66
C TRP A 978 -11.99 51.25 -67.13
N PHE A 979 -11.29 50.38 -67.88
CA PHE A 979 -11.07 50.59 -69.31
C PHE A 979 -12.37 50.59 -70.11
N ASN A 980 -13.31 49.70 -69.77
CA ASN A 980 -14.63 49.67 -70.39
C ASN A 980 -15.41 50.97 -70.12
N ASP A 981 -15.33 51.48 -68.90
CA ASP A 981 -16.03 52.68 -68.48
C ASP A 981 -15.44 53.96 -69.10
N LEU A 982 -14.11 54.06 -69.21
CA LEU A 982 -13.46 55.13 -69.99
C LEU A 982 -13.85 55.10 -71.47
N ALA A 983 -14.04 53.90 -72.03
CA ALA A 983 -14.41 53.75 -73.44
C ALA A 983 -15.91 54.02 -73.70
N THR A 984 -16.77 53.74 -72.72
CA THR A 984 -18.24 53.77 -72.88
C THR A 984 -18.93 54.93 -72.16
N GLY A 985 -18.20 55.69 -71.34
CA GLY A 985 -18.74 56.79 -70.53
C GLY A 985 -19.64 56.30 -69.37
N GLN A 986 -19.49 55.04 -68.97
CA GLN A 986 -20.14 54.48 -67.77
C GLN A 986 -19.32 54.84 -66.52
N THR A 987 -19.93 54.67 -65.35
CA THR A 987 -19.33 55.07 -64.05
C THR A 987 -19.30 53.93 -63.05
N LYS A 988 -19.23 52.68 -63.51
CA LYS A 988 -19.19 51.50 -62.63
C LYS A 988 -17.87 51.40 -61.87
N ALA A 989 -16.77 51.87 -62.45
CA ALA A 989 -15.44 51.92 -61.85
C ALA A 989 -15.13 53.26 -61.16
N ASP A 990 -16.12 54.14 -60.96
CA ASP A 990 -16.00 55.40 -60.20
C ASP A 990 -16.06 55.12 -58.70
N VAL A 991 -15.02 54.48 -58.18
CA VAL A 991 -14.99 53.97 -56.80
C VAL A 991 -14.80 55.07 -55.75
N ASN A 992 -14.32 56.25 -56.15
CA ASN A 992 -14.23 57.41 -55.26
C ASN A 992 -15.46 58.33 -55.34
N CYS A 993 -16.45 57.96 -56.17
CA CYS A 993 -17.75 58.62 -56.31
C CYS A 993 -17.67 60.11 -56.71
N ASN A 994 -16.65 60.51 -57.48
CA ASN A 994 -16.49 61.91 -57.90
C ASN A 994 -17.26 62.26 -59.19
N GLY A 995 -17.96 61.28 -59.76
CA GLY A 995 -18.79 61.41 -60.97
C GLY A 995 -18.04 61.17 -62.28
N VAL A 996 -16.75 60.83 -62.25
CA VAL A 996 -15.94 60.56 -63.43
C VAL A 996 -14.96 59.41 -63.21
N VAL A 997 -14.87 58.48 -64.16
CA VAL A 997 -13.88 57.39 -64.12
C VAL A 997 -12.54 57.89 -64.65
N GLY A 998 -11.54 57.99 -63.77
CA GLY A 998 -10.21 58.51 -64.07
C GLY A 998 -9.09 57.82 -63.29
N SER A 999 -7.87 58.35 -63.38
CA SER A 999 -6.71 57.77 -62.67
C SER A 999 -6.82 57.87 -61.14
N SER A 1000 -7.67 58.77 -60.63
CA SER A 1000 -8.02 58.88 -59.22
C SER A 1000 -8.73 57.63 -58.70
N ASP A 1001 -9.56 56.99 -59.53
CA ASP A 1001 -10.28 55.76 -59.17
C ASP A 1001 -9.36 54.56 -59.09
N ILE A 1002 -8.36 54.48 -59.98
CA ILE A 1002 -7.31 53.47 -59.87
C ILE A 1002 -6.55 53.63 -58.56
N THR A 1003 -6.18 54.87 -58.22
CA THR A 1003 -5.42 55.15 -57.00
C THR A 1003 -6.24 54.81 -55.75
N PHE A 1004 -7.53 55.15 -55.77
CA PHE A 1004 -8.46 54.83 -54.70
C PHE A 1004 -8.62 53.31 -54.55
N PHE A 1005 -8.95 52.60 -55.63
CA PHE A 1005 -9.08 51.14 -55.63
C PHE A 1005 -7.80 50.44 -55.16
N LEU A 1006 -6.63 50.83 -55.67
CA LEU A 1006 -5.35 50.23 -55.30
C LEU A 1006 -5.05 50.35 -53.80
N ASN A 1007 -5.42 51.45 -53.15
CA ASN A 1007 -5.24 51.60 -51.71
C ASN A 1007 -6.04 50.56 -50.92
N TYR A 1008 -7.29 50.29 -51.32
CA TYR A 1008 -8.13 49.27 -50.69
C TYR A 1008 -7.68 47.85 -51.06
N TRP A 1009 -7.26 47.63 -52.30
CA TRP A 1009 -6.77 46.33 -52.77
C TRP A 1009 -5.44 45.93 -52.10
N PHE A 1010 -4.47 46.85 -51.98
CA PHE A 1010 -3.24 46.60 -51.22
C PHE A 1010 -3.50 46.43 -49.72
N GLY A 1011 -4.46 47.19 -49.16
CA GLY A 1011 -4.94 46.99 -47.79
C GLY A 1011 -5.45 45.57 -47.57
N GLY A 1012 -6.35 45.10 -48.45
CA GLY A 1012 -6.90 43.75 -48.40
C GLY A 1012 -5.89 42.61 -48.59
N LEU A 1013 -4.80 42.82 -49.36
CA LEU A 1013 -3.72 41.84 -49.49
C LEU A 1013 -2.84 41.69 -48.23
N SER A 1014 -2.83 42.70 -47.36
CA SER A 1014 -1.90 42.78 -46.22
C SER A 1014 -2.47 42.29 -44.89
N GLY A 1015 -3.78 42.01 -44.83
CA GLY A 1015 -4.45 41.47 -43.63
C GLY A 1015 -4.45 42.38 -42.40
N ASN A 1016 -4.16 43.67 -42.52
CA ASN A 1016 -4.15 44.60 -41.39
C ASN A 1016 -5.55 45.17 -41.09
N PRO A 1017 -6.06 45.11 -39.84
CA PRO A 1017 -7.24 45.87 -39.44
C PRO A 1017 -6.98 47.39 -39.53
N PRO A 1018 -7.99 48.23 -39.85
CA PRO A 1018 -9.42 47.95 -39.85
C PRO A 1018 -9.95 47.47 -41.22
N TYR A 1019 -9.09 47.03 -42.13
CA TYR A 1019 -9.49 46.58 -43.45
C TYR A 1019 -9.06 45.13 -43.66
N ASN A 1020 -9.81 44.19 -43.07
CA ASN A 1020 -9.68 42.77 -43.43
C ASN A 1020 -10.33 42.49 -44.79
N GLY A 1021 -9.92 43.28 -45.78
CA GLY A 1021 -10.37 43.17 -47.15
C GLY A 1021 -11.86 43.38 -47.37
N CYS A 1022 -12.69 43.64 -46.34
CA CYS A 1022 -14.07 44.11 -46.23
C CYS A 1022 -14.25 44.69 -44.80
#